data_AF-A0A968T8S0-F1
#
_entry.id   AF-A0A968T8S0-F1
#
_cell.length_a   1.000
_cell.length_b   1.000
_cell.length_c   1.000
_cell.angle_alpha   90.00
_cell.angle_beta   90.00
_cell.angle_gamma   90.00
#
_symmetry.space_group_name_H-M   'P 1'
#
loop_
_entity.id
_entity.type
_entity.pdbx_description
1 polymer ?
#
loop_
_entity_poly.entity_id
_entity_poly.type
_entity_poly.pdbx_seq_one_letter_code
_entity_poly.pdbx_strand_id
1 'polypeptide(L)'
;MTLVEEAYERKAGAAGGLEGLHIRPFDFSDTDYVGAVAVDTIVYPEYPSTVAEWKDDDAKRDPKCHYARFVAVLDDTIVGLAEYRQSSGMYHPQRFQIGAAMYPSHQGRGIGKALYATLLDALAPFDPLSLRANVREDMERGVRFLQERGFVVDMKSWESRLPVAHFDFTPYADAEAKMVAHGYRVATLAELIARDPTTGASSMSGSGPASRMCRTPSHRPRWTSRFFEQRHFENPNLLPEACFIALDGDEYVGISELWASQASLEELYTGLTGVRRAYRRHGIALALKLRAIAYAQKHSITTIKPGTSRTTGLCGASTRCSASSSSRSGGTSSSHGELRTECQAVQRARPMVLGSQFSQKYMNITIRPFTADDYAGVLAMRNAALPDYPESVEGWRSWDDNREPKCHFERYVAEDAGTIVGVGHFFNVSWMYHPQKFSLDIVVHPEYQGHGVGAQLYDRMMQSAQPRAPQIFWASCREDWARGMHFLQGRGFREKMRYWESRLDVAACDLSRFAGVLERVEAQGIELLPYSALMADAQHLPRLYNLVIEVGRDVPAPDEQTDMDYEHWVANHKGNPNLVPESYFIARDGERYVGISALFSMPQVADLQTGLTGVRREYRRRGIALALKLKAVTYAQRIGASSIRTGNEQNNRPMLAINEQLGFAKLPPWIDFEKIVTRGCAQLC
;
A
#
# COMPACT_ATOMS: atom_id res chain seq x y z
N MET A 1 -11.38 -43.35 -7.59
CA MET A 1 -10.82 -44.03 -8.77
C MET A 1 -11.63 -43.66 -10.01
N THR A 2 -11.62 -42.38 -10.38
CA THR A 2 -12.53 -41.83 -11.39
C THR A 2 -11.86 -40.66 -12.09
N LEU A 3 -11.65 -40.79 -13.40
CA LEU A 3 -11.44 -39.79 -14.48
C LEU A 3 -10.39 -38.67 -14.29
N VAL A 4 -9.98 -38.34 -13.07
CA VAL A 4 -8.94 -37.38 -12.73
C VAL A 4 -7.55 -38.03 -12.85
N GLU A 5 -7.42 -39.31 -12.46
CA GLU A 5 -6.16 -40.06 -12.57
C GLU A 5 -5.73 -40.27 -14.04
N GLU A 6 -6.67 -40.58 -14.94
CA GLU A 6 -6.37 -40.79 -16.37
C GLU A 6 -5.99 -39.50 -17.14
N ALA A 7 -6.42 -38.34 -16.64
CA ALA A 7 -6.04 -37.04 -17.19
C ALA A 7 -4.63 -36.60 -16.74
N TYR A 8 -4.18 -37.07 -15.57
CA TYR A 8 -2.85 -36.78 -15.03
C TYR A 8 -1.75 -37.57 -15.75
N GLU A 9 -1.97 -38.85 -16.09
CA GLU A 9 -0.95 -39.65 -16.79
C GLU A 9 -0.73 -39.21 -18.25
N ARG A 10 -1.75 -38.69 -18.94
CA ARG A 10 -1.65 -38.35 -20.37
C ARG A 10 -0.96 -37.01 -20.69
N LYS A 11 -0.65 -36.17 -19.70
CA LYS A 11 0.06 -34.88 -19.91
C LYS A 11 1.52 -34.86 -19.42
N ALA A 12 2.02 -35.95 -18.85
CA ALA A 12 3.44 -36.08 -18.46
C ALA A 12 4.39 -36.21 -19.67
N GLY A 13 3.87 -36.50 -20.87
CA GLY A 13 4.67 -36.75 -22.08
C GLY A 13 5.23 -35.53 -22.83
N ALA A 14 5.13 -34.31 -22.29
CA ALA A 14 5.61 -33.09 -22.98
C ALA A 14 6.58 -32.23 -22.14
N ALA A 15 7.36 -32.86 -21.27
CA ALA A 15 8.53 -32.26 -20.64
C ALA A 15 9.78 -33.09 -20.99
N GLY A 16 10.53 -32.67 -22.01
CA GLY A 16 11.82 -33.27 -22.30
C GLY A 16 12.75 -33.16 -21.08
N GLY A 17 13.17 -34.30 -20.53
CA GLY A 17 14.39 -34.40 -19.72
C GLY A 17 14.30 -34.96 -18.30
N LEU A 18 13.19 -35.55 -17.84
CA LEU A 18 13.13 -36.19 -16.51
C LEU A 18 12.32 -37.49 -16.53
N GLU A 19 12.94 -38.59 -16.99
CA GLU A 19 12.40 -39.94 -16.73
C GLU A 19 12.21 -40.13 -15.22
N GLY A 20 11.06 -40.69 -14.79
CA GLY A 20 10.74 -40.95 -13.38
C GLY A 20 10.04 -39.81 -12.62
N LEU A 21 9.92 -38.60 -13.18
CA LEU A 21 9.17 -37.52 -12.54
C LEU A 21 7.65 -37.72 -12.71
N HIS A 22 6.93 -37.79 -11.60
CA HIS A 22 5.48 -37.69 -11.59
C HIS A 22 4.98 -36.73 -10.52
N ILE A 23 3.86 -36.05 -10.79
CA ILE A 23 3.19 -35.16 -9.82
C ILE A 23 1.87 -35.78 -9.43
N ARG A 24 1.64 -35.91 -8.13
CA ARG A 24 0.40 -36.47 -7.58
C ARG A 24 -0.15 -35.63 -6.43
N PRO A 25 -1.44 -35.75 -6.10
CA PRO A 25 -1.99 -35.20 -4.87
C PRO A 25 -1.23 -35.72 -3.64
N PHE A 26 -1.14 -34.86 -2.63
CA PHE A 26 -0.64 -35.22 -1.30
C PHE A 26 -1.63 -36.17 -0.62
N ASP A 27 -1.17 -37.32 -0.17
CA ASP A 27 -2.03 -38.39 0.35
C ASP A 27 -2.21 -38.37 1.87
N PHE A 28 -1.55 -37.43 2.55
CA PHE A 28 -1.55 -37.27 4.02
C PHE A 28 -0.99 -38.48 4.78
N SER A 29 -0.19 -39.34 4.12
CA SER A 29 0.60 -40.37 4.77
C SER A 29 1.80 -39.80 5.52
N ASP A 30 2.35 -40.57 6.45
CA ASP A 30 3.57 -40.19 7.18
C ASP A 30 4.74 -39.92 6.23
N THR A 31 4.86 -40.71 5.16
CA THR A 31 5.88 -40.53 4.12
C THR A 31 5.75 -39.18 3.42
N ASP A 32 4.52 -38.78 3.06
CA ASP A 32 4.23 -37.51 2.41
C ASP A 32 4.54 -36.33 3.33
N TYR A 33 4.12 -36.40 4.60
CA TYR A 33 4.46 -35.37 5.59
C TYR A 33 5.97 -35.25 5.80
N VAL A 34 6.69 -36.37 5.96
CA VAL A 34 8.15 -36.36 6.12
C VAL A 34 8.82 -35.73 4.91
N GLY A 35 8.43 -36.11 3.69
CA GLY A 35 8.99 -35.57 2.46
C GLY A 35 8.68 -34.07 2.26
N ALA A 36 7.46 -33.64 2.52
CA ALA A 36 7.07 -32.23 2.38
C ALA A 36 7.76 -31.34 3.41
N VAL A 37 7.84 -31.77 4.67
CA VAL A 37 8.57 -31.05 5.73
C VAL A 37 10.06 -30.96 5.40
N ALA A 38 10.66 -32.02 4.84
CA ALA A 38 12.05 -32.00 4.40
C ALA A 38 12.30 -30.98 3.27
N VAL A 39 11.41 -30.93 2.27
CA VAL A 39 11.48 -29.92 1.20
C VAL A 39 11.33 -28.51 1.76
N ASP A 40 10.31 -28.25 2.58
CA ASP A 40 10.06 -26.91 3.13
C ASP A 40 11.22 -26.44 4.02
N THR A 41 11.73 -27.31 4.89
CA THR A 41 12.85 -27.00 5.78
C THR A 41 14.14 -26.73 5.02
N ILE A 42 14.43 -27.45 3.93
CA ILE A 42 15.62 -27.18 3.10
C ILE A 42 15.49 -25.86 2.34
N VAL A 43 14.29 -25.52 1.86
CA VAL A 43 14.07 -24.26 1.15
C VAL A 43 14.03 -23.06 2.10
N TYR A 44 13.55 -23.27 3.33
CA TYR A 44 13.38 -22.25 4.35
C TYR A 44 14.02 -22.70 5.69
N PRO A 45 15.36 -22.85 5.74
CA PRO A 45 16.07 -23.37 6.90
C PRO A 45 15.88 -22.52 8.16
N GLU A 46 15.51 -21.25 8.00
CA GLU A 46 15.20 -20.34 9.09
C GLU A 46 13.80 -20.52 9.71
N TYR A 47 12.94 -21.35 9.10
CA TYR A 47 11.61 -21.70 9.60
C TYR A 47 11.42 -23.22 9.57
N PRO A 48 12.25 -23.98 10.31
CA PRO A 48 12.08 -25.41 10.38
C PRO A 48 10.69 -25.71 10.97
N SER A 49 10.01 -26.68 10.38
CA SER A 49 8.70 -27.14 10.82
C SER A 49 8.77 -28.62 11.14
N THR A 50 7.82 -29.12 11.92
CA THR A 50 7.73 -30.55 12.22
C THR A 50 6.53 -31.21 11.52
N VAL A 51 6.59 -32.53 11.34
CA VAL A 51 5.45 -33.33 10.85
C VAL A 51 4.24 -33.17 11.76
N ALA A 52 4.44 -33.08 13.08
CA ALA A 52 3.37 -32.89 14.04
C ALA A 52 2.64 -31.55 13.84
N GLU A 53 3.37 -30.46 13.62
CA GLU A 53 2.80 -29.14 13.33
C GLU A 53 1.97 -29.15 12.05
N TRP A 54 2.49 -29.76 10.97
CA TRP A 54 1.78 -29.85 9.70
C TRP A 54 0.49 -30.68 9.81
N LYS A 55 0.52 -31.79 10.56
CA LYS A 55 -0.66 -32.61 10.84
C LYS A 55 -1.71 -31.87 11.66
N ASP A 56 -1.30 -31.16 12.70
CA ASP A 56 -2.21 -30.35 13.53
C ASP A 56 -2.87 -29.24 12.72
N ASP A 57 -2.08 -28.55 11.89
CA ASP A 57 -2.56 -27.50 11.00
C ASP A 57 -3.55 -28.01 9.95
N ASP A 58 -3.27 -29.17 9.33
CA ASP A 58 -4.14 -29.80 8.35
C ASP A 58 -5.44 -30.30 8.99
N ALA A 59 -5.39 -30.83 10.21
CA ALA A 59 -6.57 -31.29 10.97
C ALA A 59 -7.51 -30.15 11.42
N LYS A 60 -6.97 -28.94 11.63
CA LYS A 60 -7.71 -27.75 12.10
C LYS A 60 -8.13 -26.81 10.98
N ARG A 61 -8.08 -27.23 9.71
CA ARG A 61 -8.51 -26.38 8.57
C ARG A 61 -10.00 -26.05 8.64
N ASP A 62 -10.33 -24.80 8.35
CA ASP A 62 -11.72 -24.34 8.28
C ASP A 62 -12.43 -25.02 7.09
N PRO A 63 -13.51 -25.79 7.31
CA PRO A 63 -14.19 -26.53 6.25
C PRO A 63 -14.71 -25.65 5.11
N LYS A 64 -14.88 -24.33 5.35
CA LYS A 64 -15.31 -23.39 4.29
C LYS A 64 -14.20 -23.03 3.31
N CYS A 65 -12.93 -23.24 3.68
CA CYS A 65 -11.78 -22.82 2.87
C CYS A 65 -11.31 -23.96 1.98
N HIS A 66 -11.09 -23.66 0.71
CA HIS A 66 -10.50 -24.61 -0.22
C HIS A 66 -8.99 -24.74 0.01
N TYR A 67 -8.52 -25.99 -0.03
CA TYR A 67 -7.12 -26.35 0.15
C TYR A 67 -6.78 -27.61 -0.65
N ALA A 68 -5.63 -27.62 -1.30
CA ALA A 68 -5.00 -28.85 -1.78
C ALA A 68 -3.48 -28.70 -1.80
N ARG A 69 -2.80 -29.84 -1.65
CA ARG A 69 -1.35 -29.98 -1.75
C ARG A 69 -1.02 -31.09 -2.75
N PHE A 70 0.07 -30.90 -3.47
CA PHE A 70 0.61 -31.81 -4.48
C PHE A 70 2.10 -31.99 -4.24
N VAL A 71 2.63 -33.17 -4.60
CA VAL A 71 4.05 -33.48 -4.49
C VAL A 71 4.61 -33.87 -5.86
N ALA A 72 5.83 -33.42 -6.14
CA ALA A 72 6.64 -33.90 -7.24
C ALA A 72 7.54 -35.01 -6.71
N VAL A 73 7.37 -36.21 -7.26
CA VAL A 73 8.13 -37.40 -6.89
C VAL A 73 9.06 -37.76 -8.04
N LEU A 74 10.34 -37.94 -7.73
CA LEU A 74 11.38 -38.38 -8.66
C LEU A 74 12.10 -39.56 -7.98
N ASP A 75 12.13 -40.72 -8.64
CA ASP A 75 12.74 -41.96 -8.13
C ASP A 75 12.28 -42.29 -6.70
N ASP A 76 10.96 -42.34 -6.50
CA ASP A 76 10.27 -42.57 -5.21
C ASP A 76 10.58 -41.55 -4.10
N THR A 77 11.26 -40.45 -4.43
CA THR A 77 11.60 -39.40 -3.48
C THR A 77 10.80 -38.13 -3.77
N ILE A 78 10.17 -37.56 -2.76
CA ILE A 78 9.52 -36.24 -2.87
C ILE A 78 10.62 -35.18 -3.01
N VAL A 79 10.67 -34.54 -4.19
CA VAL A 79 11.65 -33.50 -4.53
C VAL A 79 11.06 -32.09 -4.60
N GLY A 80 9.73 -31.98 -4.55
CA GLY A 80 9.02 -30.71 -4.52
C GLY A 80 7.59 -30.82 -4.03
N LEU A 81 7.03 -29.68 -3.63
CA LEU A 81 5.66 -29.53 -3.16
C LEU A 81 5.00 -28.32 -3.83
N ALA A 82 3.70 -28.37 -4.01
CA ALA A 82 2.90 -27.23 -4.39
C ALA A 82 1.56 -27.25 -3.66
N GLU A 83 1.05 -26.08 -3.29
CA GLU A 83 -0.25 -25.97 -2.64
C GLU A 83 -1.02 -24.72 -3.08
N TYR A 84 -2.35 -24.82 -3.00
CA TYR A 84 -3.21 -23.64 -2.95
C TYR A 84 -4.01 -23.65 -1.66
N ARG A 85 -4.32 -22.47 -1.12
CA ARG A 85 -5.06 -22.30 0.12
C ARG A 85 -5.91 -21.03 0.12
N GLN A 86 -6.94 -21.05 0.96
CA GLN A 86 -7.71 -19.87 1.35
C GLN A 86 -7.53 -19.58 2.84
N SER A 87 -7.68 -18.31 3.23
CA SER A 87 -7.57 -17.88 4.61
C SER A 87 -8.95 -17.64 5.21
N SER A 88 -9.26 -18.28 6.34
CA SER A 88 -10.56 -18.14 7.02
C SER A 88 -10.90 -16.69 7.39
N GLY A 89 -9.89 -15.88 7.72
CA GLY A 89 -10.04 -14.47 8.10
C GLY A 89 -10.03 -13.49 6.92
N MET A 90 -9.77 -13.98 5.70
CA MET A 90 -9.82 -13.23 4.44
C MET A 90 -10.51 -14.05 3.34
N TYR A 91 -11.49 -14.85 3.73
CA TYR A 91 -12.09 -15.82 2.83
C TYR A 91 -12.84 -15.12 1.70
N HIS A 92 -12.61 -15.59 0.49
CA HIS A 92 -13.34 -15.21 -0.70
C HIS A 92 -13.36 -16.43 -1.63
N PRO A 93 -14.54 -16.86 -2.16
CA PRO A 93 -14.68 -18.12 -2.88
C PRO A 93 -13.73 -18.25 -4.08
N GLN A 94 -13.46 -17.15 -4.79
CA GLN A 94 -12.60 -17.11 -5.98
C GLN A 94 -11.21 -16.46 -5.77
N ARG A 95 -10.70 -16.29 -4.55
CA ARG A 95 -9.33 -15.74 -4.33
C ARG A 95 -8.47 -16.75 -3.59
N PHE A 96 -7.28 -17.00 -4.11
CA PHE A 96 -6.41 -18.07 -3.62
C PHE A 96 -4.99 -17.57 -3.36
N GLN A 97 -4.36 -18.14 -2.34
CA GLN A 97 -2.92 -18.08 -2.18
C GLN A 97 -2.32 -19.38 -2.72
N ILE A 98 -1.24 -19.28 -3.47
CA ILE A 98 -0.48 -20.41 -4.00
C ILE A 98 0.95 -20.41 -3.49
N GLY A 99 1.56 -21.58 -3.42
CA GLY A 99 2.96 -21.77 -3.07
C GLY A 99 3.54 -22.99 -3.77
N ALA A 100 4.83 -22.94 -4.09
CA ALA A 100 5.57 -24.09 -4.57
C ALA A 100 7.01 -24.02 -4.04
N ALA A 101 7.55 -25.16 -3.64
CA ALA A 101 8.90 -25.33 -3.14
C ALA A 101 9.50 -26.61 -3.72
N MET A 102 10.81 -26.65 -3.91
CA MET A 102 11.51 -27.84 -4.38
C MET A 102 12.95 -27.78 -3.91
N TYR A 103 13.61 -28.94 -3.83
CA TYR A 103 15.02 -28.97 -3.46
C TYR A 103 15.85 -28.06 -4.36
N PRO A 104 16.81 -27.28 -3.80
CA PRO A 104 17.70 -26.42 -4.58
C PRO A 104 18.40 -27.16 -5.72
N SER A 105 18.83 -28.41 -5.48
CA SER A 105 19.46 -29.30 -6.47
C SER A 105 18.57 -29.69 -7.65
N HIS A 106 17.25 -29.48 -7.54
CA HIS A 106 16.25 -29.84 -8.55
C HIS A 106 15.68 -28.63 -9.30
N GLN A 107 16.12 -27.41 -8.95
CA GLN A 107 15.67 -26.19 -9.62
C GLN A 107 16.19 -26.09 -11.05
N GLY A 108 15.40 -25.51 -11.95
CA GLY A 108 15.78 -25.30 -13.36
C GLY A 108 15.59 -26.53 -14.26
N ARG A 109 15.09 -27.64 -13.72
CA ARG A 109 14.79 -28.89 -14.47
C ARG A 109 13.34 -28.97 -14.96
N GLY A 110 12.58 -27.88 -14.90
CA GLY A 110 11.16 -27.85 -15.32
C GLY A 110 10.14 -28.29 -14.25
N ILE A 111 10.56 -28.88 -13.13
CA ILE A 111 9.67 -29.35 -12.04
C ILE A 111 8.76 -28.23 -11.53
N GLY A 112 9.29 -27.03 -11.27
CA GLY A 112 8.49 -25.89 -10.83
C GLY A 112 7.41 -25.47 -11.83
N LYS A 113 7.70 -25.55 -13.14
CA LYS A 113 6.71 -25.26 -14.19
C LYS A 113 5.59 -26.30 -14.18
N ALA A 114 5.93 -27.57 -14.01
CA ALA A 114 4.96 -28.65 -13.92
C ALA A 114 4.07 -28.51 -12.67
N LEU A 115 4.67 -28.26 -11.49
CA LEU A 115 3.93 -28.00 -10.24
C LEU A 115 2.98 -26.79 -10.36
N TYR A 116 3.42 -25.71 -11.00
CA TYR A 116 2.56 -24.54 -11.24
C TYR A 116 1.40 -24.85 -12.20
N ALA A 117 1.64 -25.62 -13.26
CA ALA A 117 0.57 -26.05 -14.17
C ALA A 117 -0.46 -26.91 -13.43
N THR A 118 0.00 -27.86 -12.60
CA THR A 118 -0.85 -28.67 -11.73
C THR A 118 -1.72 -27.80 -10.81
N LEU A 119 -1.16 -26.75 -10.21
CA LEU A 119 -1.94 -25.81 -9.39
C LEU A 119 -3.02 -25.09 -10.21
N LEU A 120 -2.71 -24.62 -11.41
CA LEU A 120 -3.68 -23.94 -12.26
C LEU A 120 -4.81 -24.89 -12.71
N ASP A 121 -4.47 -26.11 -13.10
CA ASP A 121 -5.45 -27.13 -13.48
C ASP A 121 -6.38 -27.47 -12.29
N ALA A 122 -5.82 -27.60 -11.09
CA ALA A 122 -6.59 -27.85 -9.88
C ALA A 122 -7.45 -26.65 -9.43
N LEU A 123 -7.04 -25.43 -9.78
CA LEU A 123 -7.77 -24.20 -9.46
C LEU A 123 -8.83 -23.84 -10.51
N ALA A 124 -8.73 -24.36 -11.73
CA ALA A 124 -9.64 -24.05 -12.84
C ALA A 124 -11.14 -24.20 -12.50
N PRO A 125 -11.59 -25.24 -11.76
CA PRO A 125 -13.00 -25.39 -11.39
C PRO A 125 -13.55 -24.26 -10.50
N PHE A 126 -12.68 -23.51 -9.81
CA PHE A 126 -13.09 -22.42 -8.92
C PHE A 126 -13.14 -21.05 -9.61
N ASP A 127 -12.75 -20.95 -10.88
CA ASP A 127 -12.70 -19.70 -11.65
C ASP A 127 -12.03 -18.55 -10.87
N PRO A 128 -10.71 -18.65 -10.58
CA PRO A 128 -10.04 -17.75 -9.65
C PRO A 128 -9.94 -16.32 -10.20
N LEU A 129 -10.48 -15.34 -9.45
CA LEU A 129 -10.35 -13.91 -9.74
C LEU A 129 -8.93 -13.38 -9.47
N SER A 130 -8.21 -13.96 -8.51
CA SER A 130 -6.84 -13.56 -8.20
C SER A 130 -6.05 -14.67 -7.51
N LEU A 131 -4.77 -14.77 -7.85
CA LEU A 131 -3.79 -15.63 -7.22
C LEU A 131 -2.72 -14.77 -6.52
N ARG A 132 -2.39 -15.12 -5.27
CA ARG A 132 -1.30 -14.48 -4.51
C ARG A 132 -0.21 -15.49 -4.22
N ALA A 133 1.04 -15.11 -4.38
CA ALA A 133 2.20 -15.92 -4.02
C ALA A 133 3.14 -15.11 -3.13
N ASN A 134 3.88 -15.79 -2.26
CA ASN A 134 4.93 -15.18 -1.44
C ASN A 134 6.28 -15.79 -1.81
N VAL A 135 7.27 -14.94 -2.02
CA VAL A 135 8.66 -15.34 -2.30
C VAL A 135 9.61 -14.39 -1.56
N ARG A 136 10.75 -14.88 -1.08
CA ARG A 136 11.79 -14.01 -0.53
C ARG A 136 12.51 -13.30 -1.68
N GLU A 137 12.86 -12.04 -1.47
CA GLU A 137 13.49 -11.20 -2.51
C GLU A 137 14.87 -11.74 -2.93
N ASP A 138 15.59 -12.42 -2.03
CA ASP A 138 16.88 -13.06 -2.31
C ASP A 138 16.77 -14.41 -3.06
N MET A 139 15.56 -14.98 -3.17
CA MET A 139 15.29 -16.14 -4.01
C MET A 139 15.05 -15.71 -5.46
N GLU A 140 16.09 -15.18 -6.12
CA GLU A 140 16.02 -14.55 -7.44
C GLU A 140 15.29 -15.39 -8.49
N ARG A 141 15.54 -16.71 -8.49
CA ARG A 141 14.89 -17.65 -9.42
C ARG A 141 13.38 -17.75 -9.16
N GLY A 142 12.95 -17.72 -7.90
CA GLY A 142 11.54 -17.71 -7.52
C GLY A 142 10.86 -16.39 -7.91
N VAL A 143 11.53 -15.26 -7.68
CA VAL A 143 11.05 -13.93 -8.11
C VAL A 143 10.86 -13.89 -9.62
N ARG A 144 11.87 -14.33 -10.39
CA ARG A 144 11.79 -14.41 -11.85
C ARG A 144 10.68 -15.35 -12.31
N PHE A 145 10.57 -16.52 -11.70
CA PHE A 145 9.54 -17.52 -12.02
C PHE A 145 8.12 -16.93 -11.94
N LEU A 146 7.84 -16.14 -10.90
CA LEU A 146 6.56 -15.46 -10.71
C LEU A 146 6.37 -14.32 -11.72
N GLN A 147 7.39 -13.48 -11.94
CA GLN A 147 7.33 -12.37 -12.90
C GLN A 147 7.06 -12.83 -14.33
N GLU A 148 7.71 -13.90 -14.78
CA GLU A 148 7.50 -14.54 -16.09
C GLU A 148 6.05 -15.05 -16.28
N ARG A 149 5.31 -15.24 -15.18
CA ARG A 149 3.92 -15.72 -15.16
C ARG A 149 2.91 -14.62 -14.86
N GLY A 150 3.32 -13.36 -14.95
CA GLY A 150 2.45 -12.20 -14.80
C GLY A 150 2.14 -11.80 -13.37
N PHE A 151 2.83 -12.37 -12.37
CA PHE A 151 2.70 -11.89 -10.99
C PHE A 151 3.42 -10.54 -10.85
N VAL A 152 2.74 -9.61 -10.18
CA VAL A 152 3.27 -8.30 -9.82
C VAL A 152 3.44 -8.20 -8.31
N VAL A 153 4.35 -7.31 -7.87
CA VAL A 153 4.58 -7.08 -6.44
C VAL A 153 3.37 -6.35 -5.85
N ASP A 154 2.57 -7.06 -5.05
CA ASP A 154 1.43 -6.49 -4.29
C ASP A 154 1.90 -5.87 -2.97
N MET A 155 2.81 -6.54 -2.26
CA MET A 155 3.27 -6.12 -0.93
C MET A 155 4.70 -6.63 -0.68
N LYS A 156 5.52 -5.81 -0.02
CA LYS A 156 6.78 -6.23 0.60
C LYS A 156 6.61 -6.24 2.12
N SER A 157 7.12 -7.29 2.76
CA SER A 157 7.16 -7.42 4.21
C SER A 157 8.58 -7.69 4.66
N TRP A 158 8.97 -7.07 5.77
CA TRP A 158 10.28 -7.29 6.39
C TRP A 158 10.09 -8.10 7.66
N GLU A 159 10.97 -9.09 7.85
CA GLU A 159 11.10 -9.78 9.12
C GLU A 159 12.15 -9.04 9.96
N SER A 160 11.90 -8.88 11.26
CA SER A 160 12.87 -8.35 12.21
C SER A 160 13.14 -9.40 13.27
N ARG A 161 14.40 -9.77 13.48
CA ARG A 161 14.79 -10.70 14.54
C ARG A 161 15.44 -9.92 15.66
N LEU A 162 15.06 -10.23 16.89
CA LEU A 162 15.63 -9.64 18.08
C LEU A 162 16.53 -10.66 18.76
N PRO A 163 17.86 -10.49 18.72
CA PRO A 163 18.77 -11.19 19.62
C PRO A 163 18.46 -10.78 21.06
N VAL A 164 18.07 -11.75 21.87
CA VAL A 164 17.52 -11.51 23.22
C VAL A 164 18.61 -11.40 24.27
N ALA A 165 19.71 -12.15 24.11
CA ALA A 165 20.76 -12.32 25.11
C ALA A 165 21.42 -11.00 25.57
N HIS A 166 21.45 -9.99 24.70
CA HIS A 166 22.10 -8.70 24.96
C HIS A 166 21.14 -7.51 24.91
N PHE A 167 19.84 -7.76 25.03
CA PHE A 167 18.87 -6.68 25.04
C PHE A 167 19.03 -5.80 26.28
N ASP A 168 19.32 -4.51 26.07
CA ASP A 168 19.46 -3.52 27.12
C ASP A 168 18.10 -2.92 27.51
N PHE A 169 17.70 -3.17 28.76
CA PHE A 169 16.45 -2.63 29.33
C PHE A 169 16.60 -1.19 29.85
N THR A 170 17.82 -0.68 30.01
CA THR A 170 18.11 0.62 30.64
C THR A 170 17.34 1.79 29.99
N PRO A 171 17.24 1.91 28.66
CA PRO A 171 16.48 2.98 28.02
C PRO A 171 14.97 2.93 28.30
N TYR A 172 14.48 1.83 28.86
CA TYR A 172 13.06 1.54 29.06
C TYR A 172 12.67 1.32 30.52
N ALA A 173 13.55 1.67 31.46
CA ALA A 173 13.35 1.42 32.89
C ALA A 173 12.05 2.01 33.45
N ASP A 174 11.54 3.10 32.86
CA ASP A 174 10.31 3.76 33.29
C ASP A 174 9.03 3.28 32.57
N ALA A 175 9.14 2.36 31.60
CA ALA A 175 8.02 1.96 30.75
C ALA A 175 6.88 1.30 31.54
N GLU A 176 7.23 0.43 32.48
CA GLU A 176 6.25 -0.24 33.35
C GLU A 176 5.64 0.72 34.37
N ALA A 177 6.46 1.57 35.00
CA ALA A 177 5.99 2.58 35.94
C ALA A 177 4.98 3.55 35.29
N LYS A 178 5.23 3.98 34.04
CA LYS A 178 4.30 4.81 33.27
C LYS A 178 2.96 4.14 33.05
N MET A 179 2.97 2.85 32.71
CA MET A 179 1.75 2.08 32.51
C MET A 179 0.96 1.92 33.82
N VAL A 180 1.64 1.60 34.92
CA VAL A 180 1.03 1.46 36.25
C VAL A 180 0.48 2.80 36.76
N ALA A 181 1.14 3.92 36.47
CA ALA A 181 0.65 5.26 36.82
C ALA A 181 -0.71 5.60 36.18
N HIS A 182 -1.07 4.94 35.08
CA HIS A 182 -2.39 5.05 34.46
C HIS A 182 -3.43 4.06 35.05
N GLY A 183 -3.08 3.28 36.08
CA GLY A 183 -3.96 2.32 36.74
C GLY A 183 -4.00 0.93 36.10
N TYR A 184 -3.17 0.68 35.09
CA TYR A 184 -3.15 -0.62 34.41
C TYR A 184 -2.23 -1.62 35.10
N ARG A 185 -2.61 -2.89 35.03
CA ARG A 185 -1.79 -4.03 35.47
C ARG A 185 -1.55 -5.01 34.33
N VAL A 186 -0.50 -5.80 34.42
CA VAL A 186 -0.25 -6.92 33.49
C VAL A 186 -0.38 -8.23 34.25
N ALA A 187 -1.02 -9.22 33.63
CA ALA A 187 -1.07 -10.61 34.09
C ALA A 187 -0.70 -11.54 32.92
N THR A 188 -0.24 -12.75 33.21
CA THR A 188 -0.09 -13.79 32.18
C THR A 188 -1.42 -14.51 31.95
N LEU A 189 -1.62 -15.09 30.77
CA LEU A 189 -2.79 -15.91 30.50
C LEU A 189 -2.87 -17.10 31.46
N ALA A 190 -1.73 -17.70 31.82
CA ALA A 190 -1.65 -18.76 32.84
C ALA A 190 -2.20 -18.30 34.21
N GLU A 191 -1.83 -17.10 34.66
CA GLU A 191 -2.34 -16.53 35.93
C GLU A 191 -3.84 -16.26 35.88
N LEU A 192 -4.37 -15.84 34.74
CA LEU A 192 -5.81 -15.61 34.58
C LEU A 192 -6.60 -16.93 34.58
N ILE A 193 -6.13 -17.94 33.84
CA ILE A 193 -6.74 -19.28 33.83
C ILE A 193 -6.74 -19.92 35.23
N ALA A 194 -5.66 -19.72 36.00
CA ALA A 194 -5.57 -20.26 37.36
C ALA A 194 -6.54 -19.59 38.35
N ARG A 195 -6.88 -18.30 38.13
CA ARG A 195 -7.82 -17.55 38.99
C ARG A 195 -9.27 -17.86 38.69
N ASP A 196 -9.61 -18.00 37.42
CA ASP A 196 -10.93 -18.41 36.99
C ASP A 196 -10.79 -19.32 35.74
N PRO A 197 -11.07 -20.63 35.88
CA PRO A 197 -11.00 -21.56 34.75
C PRO A 197 -11.98 -21.21 33.61
N THR A 198 -13.03 -20.44 33.89
CA THR A 198 -13.99 -19.94 32.89
C THR A 198 -13.50 -18.69 32.15
N THR A 199 -12.42 -18.05 32.64
CA THR A 199 -11.64 -17.04 31.91
C THR A 199 -10.95 -17.64 30.66
N GLY A 200 -11.13 -18.93 30.42
CA GLY A 200 -10.76 -19.62 29.21
C GLY A 200 -11.27 -18.96 27.92
N ALA A 201 -10.81 -19.58 26.83
CA ALA A 201 -10.91 -19.18 25.44
C ALA A 201 -12.25 -18.53 25.01
N SER A 202 -13.38 -18.90 25.63
CA SER A 202 -14.73 -18.35 25.37
C SER A 202 -14.98 -16.91 25.80
N SER A 203 -14.35 -16.43 26.88
CA SER A 203 -14.44 -15.03 27.29
C SER A 203 -13.66 -14.08 26.36
N MET A 204 -12.58 -14.58 25.73
CA MET A 204 -11.76 -13.85 24.77
C MET A 204 -12.23 -14.01 23.30
N SER A 205 -12.92 -15.11 22.96
CA SER A 205 -13.44 -15.44 21.62
C SER A 205 -14.85 -14.88 21.38
N GLY A 206 -15.70 -14.83 22.40
CA GLY A 206 -17.09 -14.37 22.34
C GLY A 206 -17.20 -12.88 22.57
N SER A 207 -17.12 -12.07 21.52
CA SER A 207 -17.14 -10.59 21.60
C SER A 207 -16.03 -9.99 22.50
N GLY A 208 -15.00 -10.77 22.78
CA GLY A 208 -13.88 -10.45 23.66
C GLY A 208 -12.74 -9.63 23.01
N PRO A 209 -11.68 -9.36 23.76
CA PRO A 209 -10.68 -8.31 23.48
C PRO A 209 -9.82 -8.60 22.25
N ALA A 210 -9.45 -9.87 22.02
CA ALA A 210 -8.67 -10.28 20.85
C ALA A 210 -9.43 -10.01 19.53
N SER A 211 -10.73 -10.28 19.50
CA SER A 211 -11.60 -9.97 18.34
C SER A 211 -11.78 -8.45 18.12
N ARG A 212 -11.74 -7.64 19.18
CA ARG A 212 -11.88 -6.16 19.12
C ARG A 212 -10.55 -5.42 18.87
N MET A 213 -9.41 -6.03 19.17
CA MET A 213 -8.08 -5.45 18.93
C MET A 213 -7.62 -5.60 17.48
N CYS A 214 -8.06 -6.66 16.81
CA CYS A 214 -7.87 -6.87 15.38
C CYS A 214 -8.77 -5.92 14.58
N ARG A 215 -8.16 -5.00 13.84
CA ARG A 215 -8.86 -4.06 12.94
C ARG A 215 -9.33 -4.81 11.70
N THR A 216 -10.44 -5.55 11.78
CA THR A 216 -11.07 -6.08 10.58
C THR A 216 -12.05 -5.05 10.02
N PRO A 217 -11.97 -4.70 8.73
CA PRO A 217 -13.06 -4.00 8.04
C PRO A 217 -14.38 -4.74 8.29
N SER A 218 -15.50 -4.03 8.31
CA SER A 218 -16.86 -4.54 8.56
C SER A 218 -17.32 -5.69 7.64
N HIS A 219 -16.52 -6.08 6.65
CA HIS A 219 -16.81 -7.09 5.64
C HIS A 219 -15.99 -8.38 5.73
N ARG A 220 -15.21 -8.61 6.79
CA ARG A 220 -14.53 -9.92 6.94
C ARG A 220 -15.50 -10.97 7.51
N PRO A 221 -15.48 -12.23 7.01
CA PRO A 221 -16.22 -13.33 7.62
C PRO A 221 -15.77 -13.50 9.07
N ARG A 222 -16.71 -13.41 10.02
CA ARG A 222 -16.40 -13.60 11.44
C ARG A 222 -16.00 -15.06 11.68
N TRP A 223 -14.94 -15.28 12.45
CA TRP A 223 -14.65 -16.59 13.00
C TRP A 223 -15.73 -16.99 14.00
N THR A 224 -16.08 -18.27 14.05
CA THR A 224 -16.86 -18.77 15.18
C THR A 224 -15.97 -18.74 16.42
N SER A 225 -16.55 -18.47 17.58
CA SER A 225 -15.85 -18.49 18.87
C SER A 225 -15.05 -19.79 19.02
N ARG A 226 -15.69 -20.95 18.81
CA ARG A 226 -15.06 -22.26 18.87
C ARG A 226 -13.88 -22.44 17.91
N PHE A 227 -13.98 -21.96 16.67
CA PHE A 227 -12.87 -22.08 15.71
C PHE A 227 -11.65 -21.25 16.15
N PHE A 228 -11.89 -20.06 16.71
CA PHE A 228 -10.81 -19.26 17.27
C PHE A 228 -10.16 -19.94 18.48
N GLU A 229 -10.96 -20.50 19.38
CA GLU A 229 -10.46 -21.21 20.57
C GLU A 229 -9.56 -22.39 20.18
N GLN A 230 -10.05 -23.23 19.28
CA GLN A 230 -9.32 -24.39 18.78
C GLN A 230 -8.02 -24.01 18.07
N ARG A 231 -8.03 -22.92 17.30
CA ARG A 231 -6.87 -22.51 16.50
C ARG A 231 -5.82 -21.73 17.29
N HIS A 232 -6.27 -20.99 18.30
CA HIS A 232 -5.44 -20.03 19.03
C HIS A 232 -5.04 -20.55 20.40
N PHE A 233 -6.01 -20.92 21.24
CA PHE A 233 -5.76 -21.27 22.64
C PHE A 233 -5.45 -22.77 22.85
N GLU A 234 -6.00 -23.65 22.02
CA GLU A 234 -5.69 -25.09 22.03
C GLU A 234 -4.47 -25.43 21.16
N ASN A 235 -3.74 -24.41 20.70
CA ASN A 235 -2.55 -24.63 19.90
C ASN A 235 -1.37 -25.01 20.81
N PRO A 236 -0.69 -26.15 20.55
CA PRO A 236 0.42 -26.60 21.39
C PRO A 236 1.60 -25.63 21.44
N ASN A 237 1.70 -24.70 20.48
CA ASN A 237 2.77 -23.72 20.41
C ASN A 237 2.47 -22.44 21.20
N LEU A 238 1.21 -22.21 21.64
CA LEU A 238 0.92 -21.08 22.51
C LEU A 238 1.55 -21.32 23.88
N LEU A 239 2.25 -20.31 24.42
CA LEU A 239 2.80 -20.33 25.77
C LEU A 239 1.93 -19.45 26.69
N PRO A 240 1.00 -20.01 27.48
CA PRO A 240 0.13 -19.21 28.35
C PRO A 240 0.88 -18.34 29.35
N GLU A 241 2.01 -18.81 29.88
CA GLU A 241 2.91 -18.09 30.76
C GLU A 241 3.68 -16.96 30.07
N ALA A 242 3.76 -16.98 28.74
CA ALA A 242 4.41 -15.97 27.90
C ALA A 242 3.39 -15.18 27.05
N CYS A 243 2.10 -15.30 27.39
CA CYS A 243 1.02 -14.48 26.87
C CYS A 243 0.67 -13.41 27.90
N PHE A 244 1.10 -12.17 27.64
CA PHE A 244 0.94 -11.05 28.56
C PHE A 244 -0.31 -10.25 28.22
N ILE A 245 -1.14 -10.01 29.22
CA ILE A 245 -2.43 -9.35 29.09
C ILE A 245 -2.43 -8.11 29.98
N ALA A 246 -2.70 -6.94 29.39
CA ALA A 246 -2.88 -5.70 30.12
C ALA A 246 -4.35 -5.51 30.50
N LEU A 247 -4.60 -5.11 31.74
CA LEU A 247 -5.91 -5.01 32.37
C LEU A 247 -6.12 -3.63 32.99
N ASP A 248 -7.33 -3.11 32.85
CA ASP A 248 -7.87 -1.93 33.52
C ASP A 248 -9.01 -2.41 34.44
N GLY A 249 -8.71 -2.61 35.72
CA GLY A 249 -9.57 -3.41 36.61
C GLY A 249 -9.68 -4.87 36.12
N ASP A 250 -10.90 -5.25 35.70
CA ASP A 250 -11.22 -6.56 35.09
C ASP A 250 -11.34 -6.49 33.56
N GLU A 251 -11.23 -5.30 32.97
CA GLU A 251 -11.30 -5.10 31.52
C GLU A 251 -9.94 -5.38 30.86
N TYR A 252 -9.96 -6.16 29.79
CA TYR A 252 -8.79 -6.44 28.95
C TYR A 252 -8.54 -5.29 27.97
N VAL A 253 -7.35 -4.71 28.03
CA VAL A 253 -6.98 -3.49 27.27
C VAL A 253 -5.79 -3.68 26.34
N GLY A 254 -4.95 -4.70 26.55
CA GLY A 254 -3.87 -5.07 25.64
C GLY A 254 -3.45 -6.54 25.76
N ILE A 255 -2.76 -7.03 24.73
CA ILE A 255 -2.20 -8.39 24.69
C ILE A 255 -0.85 -8.39 23.96
N SER A 256 0.09 -9.25 24.38
CA SER A 256 1.29 -9.60 23.65
C SER A 256 1.60 -11.08 23.83
N GLU A 257 1.69 -11.82 22.72
CA GLU A 257 1.85 -13.27 22.75
C GLU A 257 3.25 -13.69 22.30
N LEU A 258 3.81 -14.66 23.02
CA LEU A 258 4.93 -15.48 22.57
C LEU A 258 4.47 -16.92 22.34
N TRP A 259 5.05 -17.52 21.32
CA TRP A 259 4.76 -18.87 20.86
C TRP A 259 6.07 -19.65 20.77
N ALA A 260 6.05 -20.90 21.21
CA ALA A 260 7.18 -21.81 21.06
C ALA A 260 7.35 -22.27 19.61
N SER A 261 8.58 -22.62 19.25
CA SER A 261 8.86 -23.45 18.08
C SER A 261 9.00 -24.90 18.54
N GLN A 262 8.30 -25.86 17.92
CA GLN A 262 8.60 -27.27 18.17
C GLN A 262 9.90 -27.71 17.51
N ALA A 263 10.38 -26.95 16.52
CA ALA A 263 11.59 -27.24 15.77
C ALA A 263 12.84 -26.60 16.38
N SER A 264 12.71 -25.60 17.28
CA SER A 264 13.83 -24.95 17.96
C SER A 264 13.47 -24.53 19.37
N LEU A 265 14.17 -25.09 20.36
CA LEU A 265 13.99 -24.72 21.77
C LEU A 265 14.62 -23.36 22.13
N GLU A 266 15.43 -22.79 21.24
CA GLU A 266 16.14 -21.52 21.46
C GLU A 266 15.43 -20.31 20.84
N GLU A 267 14.32 -20.53 20.13
CA GLU A 267 13.60 -19.49 19.40
C GLU A 267 12.13 -19.38 19.84
N LEU A 268 11.67 -18.15 20.01
CA LEU A 268 10.25 -17.86 20.20
C LEU A 268 9.70 -17.00 19.06
N TYR A 269 8.44 -17.24 18.70
CA TYR A 269 7.71 -16.38 17.79
C TYR A 269 6.88 -15.36 18.55
N THR A 270 6.91 -14.11 18.13
CA THR A 270 5.93 -13.13 18.60
C THR A 270 4.66 -13.20 17.75
N GLY A 271 3.54 -13.44 18.44
CA GLY A 271 2.20 -13.47 17.87
C GLY A 271 1.54 -12.10 17.88
N LEU A 272 0.25 -12.04 18.25
CA LEU A 272 -0.47 -10.76 18.30
C LEU A 272 0.11 -9.87 19.40
N THR A 273 0.46 -8.64 19.05
CA THR A 273 0.63 -7.55 20.02
C THR A 273 -0.37 -6.45 19.70
N GLY A 274 -1.36 -6.25 20.58
CA GLY A 274 -2.48 -5.36 20.35
C GLY A 274 -2.84 -4.55 21.59
N VAL A 275 -3.27 -3.30 21.38
CA VAL A 275 -3.86 -2.46 22.43
C VAL A 275 -5.14 -1.84 21.88
N ARG A 276 -6.23 -1.91 22.65
CA ARG A 276 -7.53 -1.31 22.31
C ARG A 276 -7.34 0.18 22.05
N ARG A 277 -8.04 0.71 21.04
CA ARG A 277 -7.81 2.08 20.53
C ARG A 277 -7.88 3.16 21.62
N ALA A 278 -8.82 3.04 22.55
CA ALA A 278 -9.01 3.97 23.66
C ALA A 278 -7.84 4.01 24.66
N TYR A 279 -7.01 2.97 24.69
CA TYR A 279 -5.91 2.77 25.64
C TYR A 279 -4.53 2.93 24.99
N ARG A 280 -4.48 3.32 23.72
CA ARG A 280 -3.22 3.52 22.99
C ARG A 280 -2.51 4.78 23.48
N ARG A 281 -1.18 4.77 23.38
CA ARG A 281 -0.27 5.84 23.83
C ARG A 281 -0.11 5.96 25.35
N HIS A 282 -0.61 5.00 26.13
CA HIS A 282 -0.41 4.93 27.59
C HIS A 282 0.73 3.98 27.99
N GLY A 283 1.70 3.72 27.10
CA GLY A 283 2.85 2.84 27.38
C GLY A 283 2.58 1.32 27.36
N ILE A 284 1.32 0.87 27.34
CA ILE A 284 0.92 -0.55 27.46
C ILE A 284 1.67 -1.47 26.48
N ALA A 285 1.68 -1.17 25.18
CA ALA A 285 2.29 -2.05 24.17
C ALA A 285 3.80 -2.25 24.41
N LEU A 286 4.49 -1.20 24.84
CA LEU A 286 5.92 -1.25 25.15
C LEU A 286 6.16 -2.10 26.39
N ALA A 287 5.40 -1.89 27.47
CA ALA A 287 5.48 -2.69 28.69
C ALA A 287 5.27 -4.19 28.42
N LEU A 288 4.24 -4.53 27.63
CA LEU A 288 3.95 -5.91 27.24
C LEU A 288 5.11 -6.54 26.43
N LYS A 289 5.73 -5.79 25.51
CA LYS A 289 6.89 -6.27 24.75
C LYS A 289 8.13 -6.46 25.63
N LEU A 290 8.38 -5.56 26.57
CA LEU A 290 9.50 -5.70 27.50
C LEU A 290 9.33 -6.92 28.40
N ARG A 291 8.11 -7.20 28.87
CA ARG A 291 7.79 -8.43 29.60
C ARG A 291 8.06 -9.69 28.76
N ALA A 292 7.70 -9.67 27.49
CA ALA A 292 7.99 -10.75 26.55
C ALA A 292 9.50 -10.97 26.35
N ILE A 293 10.29 -9.90 26.20
CA ILE A 293 11.75 -10.01 26.06
C ILE A 293 12.39 -10.52 27.36
N ALA A 294 11.93 -10.03 28.52
CA ALA A 294 12.42 -10.48 29.83
C ALA A 294 12.12 -11.96 30.07
N TYR A 295 10.93 -12.43 29.67
CA TYR A 295 10.60 -13.86 29.68
C TYR A 295 11.59 -14.66 28.82
N ALA A 296 11.82 -14.23 27.59
CA ALA A 296 12.75 -14.92 26.69
C ALA A 296 14.18 -14.98 27.27
N GLN A 297 14.68 -13.89 27.86
CA GLN A 297 16.00 -13.90 28.54
C GLN A 297 16.06 -14.89 29.69
N LYS A 298 15.01 -14.93 30.53
CA LYS A 298 14.94 -15.83 31.68
C LYS A 298 14.91 -17.31 31.28
N HIS A 299 14.38 -17.62 30.10
CA HIS A 299 14.23 -18.98 29.58
C HIS A 299 15.31 -19.36 28.56
N SER A 300 16.45 -18.65 28.56
CA SER A 300 17.61 -18.95 27.69
C SER A 300 17.29 -18.95 26.19
N ILE A 301 16.27 -18.19 25.79
CA ILE A 301 15.92 -18.01 24.37
C ILE A 301 16.92 -17.04 23.75
N THR A 302 17.47 -17.43 22.60
CA THR A 302 18.48 -16.62 21.89
C THR A 302 17.82 -15.57 21.01
N THR A 303 16.67 -15.88 20.41
CA THR A 303 16.02 -15.03 19.40
C THR A 303 14.50 -15.00 19.56
N ILE A 304 13.92 -13.78 19.49
CA ILE A 304 12.48 -13.59 19.21
C ILE A 304 12.31 -13.13 17.76
N LYS A 305 11.42 -13.77 17.01
CA LYS A 305 11.09 -13.39 15.62
C LYS A 305 9.58 -13.35 15.36
N PRO A 306 9.08 -12.61 14.35
CA PRO A 306 7.67 -12.64 13.97
C PRO A 306 7.23 -14.03 13.57
N GLY A 307 6.04 -14.46 14.03
CA GLY A 307 5.37 -15.61 13.44
C GLY A 307 5.00 -15.32 11.99
N THR A 308 5.38 -16.19 11.05
CA THR A 308 4.89 -16.09 9.68
C THR A 308 3.54 -16.80 9.58
N SER A 309 2.77 -16.51 8.51
CA SER A 309 1.52 -17.25 8.21
C SER A 309 1.74 -18.76 7.94
N ARG A 310 2.98 -19.24 8.01
CA ARG A 310 3.37 -20.65 7.89
C ARG A 310 3.59 -21.32 9.26
N THR A 311 3.98 -20.57 10.30
CA THR A 311 4.33 -21.11 11.63
C THR A 311 3.24 -20.92 12.67
N THR A 312 2.36 -19.93 12.51
CA THR A 312 1.35 -19.60 13.54
C THR A 312 -0.06 -20.06 13.19
N GLY A 313 -0.31 -20.49 11.95
CA GLY A 313 -1.63 -20.95 11.49
C GLY A 313 -2.73 -19.88 11.45
N LEU A 314 -2.54 -18.80 12.21
CA LEU A 314 -3.21 -17.53 12.12
C LEU A 314 -2.67 -16.86 10.88
N CYS A 315 -3.59 -16.49 9.98
CA CYS A 315 -3.27 -15.55 8.93
C CYS A 315 -2.79 -14.28 9.62
N GLY A 316 -1.46 -14.13 9.77
CA GLY A 316 -0.85 -12.98 10.41
C GLY A 316 -1.51 -11.75 9.82
N ALA A 317 -2.30 -11.07 10.64
CA ALA A 317 -2.71 -9.73 10.33
C ALA A 317 -1.40 -8.95 10.31
N SER A 318 -0.77 -8.84 9.14
CA SER A 318 0.26 -7.86 8.86
C SER A 318 -0.42 -6.48 8.87
N THR A 319 -0.96 -6.11 10.02
CA THR A 319 -1.14 -4.72 10.40
C THR A 319 0.27 -4.15 10.52
N ARG A 320 0.74 -3.52 9.44
CA ARG A 320 1.87 -2.58 9.35
C ARG A 320 2.77 -2.55 10.60
N CYS A 321 3.81 -3.36 10.61
CA CYS A 321 4.99 -3.10 11.42
C CYS A 321 6.05 -2.47 10.52
N SER A 322 6.24 -1.17 10.68
CA SER A 322 7.31 -0.40 10.04
C SER A 322 8.63 -0.66 10.76
N ALA A 323 9.56 -1.36 10.11
CA ALA A 323 10.96 -1.40 10.52
C ALA A 323 11.81 -0.91 9.32
N SER A 324 12.50 0.21 9.53
CA SER A 324 13.36 0.88 8.57
C SER A 324 14.78 0.32 8.62
N SER A 325 15.34 -0.11 7.49
CA SER A 325 16.79 -0.17 7.33
C SER A 325 17.19 -0.05 5.86
N SER A 326 18.10 0.88 5.60
CA SER A 326 18.62 1.35 4.33
C SER A 326 19.92 0.66 3.92
N SER A 327 20.08 0.30 2.64
CA SER A 327 21.34 0.26 1.86
C SER A 327 20.97 -0.15 0.41
N ARG A 328 21.16 0.68 -0.64
CA ARG A 328 22.38 0.92 -1.45
C ARG A 328 23.11 -0.40 -1.78
N SER A 329 23.41 -0.81 -3.02
CA SER A 329 23.54 -0.10 -4.30
C SER A 329 23.95 -1.08 -5.41
N GLY A 330 23.63 -0.76 -6.67
CA GLY A 330 24.37 -1.16 -7.88
C GLY A 330 24.06 -2.56 -8.42
N GLY A 331 23.87 -2.81 -9.71
CA GLY A 331 24.07 -2.01 -10.92
C GLY A 331 24.22 -2.98 -12.10
N THR A 332 23.86 -2.51 -13.31
CA THR A 332 24.19 -3.04 -14.66
C THR A 332 23.67 -4.44 -15.04
N SER A 333 23.40 -4.81 -16.28
CA SER A 333 22.91 -4.23 -17.56
C SER A 333 23.00 -5.38 -18.59
N SER A 334 22.25 -5.30 -19.69
CA SER A 334 22.37 -6.10 -20.93
C SER A 334 21.78 -7.52 -20.90
N SER A 335 21.17 -8.10 -21.93
CA SER A 335 20.74 -7.66 -23.26
C SER A 335 20.06 -8.84 -23.97
N HIS A 336 18.87 -8.61 -24.53
CA HIS A 336 18.41 -9.07 -25.86
C HIS A 336 18.23 -10.57 -26.17
N GLY A 337 17.11 -10.85 -26.84
CA GLY A 337 16.79 -12.12 -27.48
C GLY A 337 15.30 -12.24 -27.77
N GLU A 338 14.77 -11.43 -28.70
CA GLU A 338 13.45 -11.63 -29.29
C GLU A 338 13.38 -12.94 -30.06
N LEU A 339 12.27 -13.67 -29.94
CA LEU A 339 11.77 -14.56 -31.01
C LEU A 339 10.24 -14.50 -31.02
N ARG A 340 9.69 -13.87 -32.07
CA ARG A 340 8.28 -13.89 -32.48
C ARG A 340 7.89 -15.29 -32.96
N THR A 341 6.68 -15.73 -32.68
CA THR A 341 5.90 -16.49 -33.68
C THR A 341 4.40 -16.33 -33.47
N GLU A 342 3.73 -16.10 -34.58
CA GLU A 342 2.30 -15.86 -34.79
C GLU A 342 1.47 -17.13 -34.57
N CYS A 343 0.21 -16.98 -34.13
CA CYS A 343 -0.88 -17.81 -34.68
C CYS A 343 -2.27 -17.24 -34.35
N GLN A 344 -2.85 -16.64 -35.38
CA GLN A 344 -4.19 -16.82 -35.94
C GLN A 344 -5.42 -17.04 -35.04
N ALA A 345 -6.40 -16.20 -35.34
CA ALA A 345 -7.78 -16.18 -34.91
C ALA A 345 -8.56 -17.47 -35.19
N VAL A 346 -9.49 -17.80 -34.28
CA VAL A 346 -10.64 -18.64 -34.57
C VAL A 346 -11.92 -17.89 -34.19
N GLN A 347 -12.77 -17.72 -35.20
CA GLN A 347 -14.07 -17.10 -35.13
C GLN A 347 -15.16 -18.09 -34.68
N ARG A 348 -16.12 -17.52 -33.91
CA ARG A 348 -17.55 -17.85 -33.79
C ARG A 348 -18.00 -19.04 -32.92
N ALA A 349 -18.75 -18.69 -31.88
CA ALA A 349 -20.09 -19.21 -31.65
C ALA A 349 -20.99 -18.10 -31.04
N ARG A 350 -22.16 -17.85 -31.63
CA ARG A 350 -23.21 -16.92 -31.15
C ARG A 350 -24.09 -17.63 -30.10
N PRO A 351 -24.51 -16.95 -29.02
CA PRO A 351 -25.68 -17.37 -28.25
C PRO A 351 -26.96 -16.58 -28.62
N MET A 352 -28.08 -17.28 -28.44
CA MET A 352 -29.47 -16.87 -28.61
C MET A 352 -29.85 -15.57 -27.91
N VAL A 353 -30.69 -14.78 -28.59
CA VAL A 353 -31.37 -13.59 -28.08
C VAL A 353 -32.63 -14.01 -27.32
N LEU A 354 -32.72 -13.66 -26.03
CA LEU A 354 -33.96 -13.56 -25.28
C LEU A 354 -34.22 -12.08 -25.02
N GLY A 355 -35.33 -11.59 -25.55
CA GLY A 355 -35.69 -10.18 -25.54
C GLY A 355 -35.97 -9.64 -24.14
N SER A 356 -35.25 -8.58 -23.78
CA SER A 356 -35.79 -7.53 -22.92
C SER A 356 -35.52 -6.21 -23.63
N GLN A 357 -36.58 -5.42 -23.84
CA GLN A 357 -36.51 -4.08 -24.40
C GLN A 357 -35.85 -3.15 -23.38
N PHE A 358 -34.52 -3.13 -23.34
CA PHE A 358 -33.80 -1.91 -22.98
C PHE A 358 -33.50 -1.21 -24.29
N SER A 359 -34.24 -0.13 -24.56
CA SER A 359 -33.86 0.82 -25.60
C SER A 359 -32.49 1.38 -25.23
N GLN A 360 -31.44 0.80 -25.82
CA GLN A 360 -30.10 1.34 -25.77
C GLN A 360 -30.15 2.63 -26.59
N LYS A 361 -30.42 3.75 -25.92
CA LYS A 361 -30.29 5.08 -26.50
C LYS A 361 -28.83 5.14 -26.99
N TYR A 362 -28.60 5.01 -28.29
CA TYR A 362 -27.28 5.23 -28.86
C TYR A 362 -26.95 6.70 -28.60
N MET A 363 -26.24 6.97 -27.50
CA MET A 363 -25.76 8.31 -27.18
C MET A 363 -24.77 8.71 -28.27
N ASN A 364 -25.09 9.77 -29.01
CA ASN A 364 -24.25 10.24 -30.10
C ASN A 364 -23.19 11.19 -29.54
N ILE A 365 -22.19 10.62 -28.89
CA ILE A 365 -21.12 11.37 -28.25
C ILE A 365 -20.17 11.92 -29.33
N THR A 366 -20.01 13.24 -29.36
CA THR A 366 -19.03 13.91 -30.22
C THR A 366 -17.83 14.33 -29.38
N ILE A 367 -16.63 13.91 -29.77
CA ILE A 367 -15.37 14.37 -29.15
C ILE A 367 -14.78 15.49 -30.01
N ARG A 368 -14.59 16.67 -29.44
CA ARG A 368 -14.01 17.83 -30.14
C ARG A 368 -12.95 18.56 -29.30
N PRO A 369 -12.04 19.33 -29.92
CA PRO A 369 -11.12 20.20 -29.19
C PRO A 369 -11.87 21.19 -28.29
N PHE A 370 -11.28 21.49 -27.14
CA PHE A 370 -11.74 22.52 -26.22
C PHE A 370 -11.56 23.93 -26.81
N THR A 371 -12.52 24.82 -26.55
CA THR A 371 -12.45 26.27 -26.88
C THR A 371 -12.68 27.13 -25.64
N ALA A 372 -12.41 28.43 -25.74
CA ALA A 372 -12.63 29.37 -24.64
C ALA A 372 -14.10 29.49 -24.19
N ASP A 373 -15.06 29.11 -25.03
CA ASP A 373 -16.49 29.12 -24.67
C ASP A 373 -16.88 27.93 -23.78
N ASP A 374 -16.05 26.88 -23.76
CA ASP A 374 -16.33 25.65 -23.02
C ASP A 374 -16.03 25.74 -21.51
N TYR A 375 -15.27 26.74 -21.05
CA TYR A 375 -14.82 26.83 -19.64
C TYR A 375 -15.99 26.67 -18.64
N ALA A 376 -17.09 27.38 -18.88
CA ALA A 376 -18.24 27.35 -17.98
C ALA A 376 -18.92 25.97 -17.95
N GLY A 377 -19.16 25.38 -19.13
CA GLY A 377 -19.81 24.07 -19.25
C GLY A 377 -18.95 22.93 -18.71
N VAL A 378 -17.64 22.93 -19.00
CA VAL A 378 -16.69 21.94 -18.49
C VAL A 378 -16.62 21.98 -16.97
N LEU A 379 -16.51 23.17 -16.37
CA LEU A 379 -16.39 23.27 -14.92
C LEU A 379 -17.70 22.98 -14.18
N ALA A 380 -18.85 23.33 -14.76
CA ALA A 380 -20.14 22.90 -14.22
C ALA A 380 -20.22 21.36 -14.17
N MET A 381 -19.87 20.69 -15.29
CA MET A 381 -19.86 19.23 -15.39
C MET A 381 -18.82 18.60 -14.44
N ARG A 382 -17.59 19.13 -14.41
CA ARG A 382 -16.50 18.59 -13.58
C ARG A 382 -16.81 18.73 -12.09
N ASN A 383 -17.30 19.89 -11.65
CA ASN A 383 -17.63 20.11 -10.24
C ASN A 383 -18.84 19.24 -9.81
N ALA A 384 -19.77 18.93 -10.71
CA ALA A 384 -20.82 17.95 -10.46
C ALA A 384 -20.26 16.51 -10.32
N ALA A 385 -19.26 16.16 -11.14
CA ALA A 385 -18.60 14.85 -11.07
C ALA A 385 -17.66 14.70 -9.86
N LEU A 386 -17.04 15.80 -9.42
CA LEU A 386 -16.02 15.86 -8.37
C LEU A 386 -16.37 16.93 -7.31
N PRO A 387 -17.47 16.76 -6.56
CA PRO A 387 -17.94 17.79 -5.62
C PRO A 387 -16.95 18.08 -4.48
N ASP A 388 -16.08 17.11 -4.15
CA ASP A 388 -15.01 17.29 -3.17
C ASP A 388 -13.83 18.13 -3.69
N TYR A 389 -13.68 18.32 -5.01
CA TYR A 389 -12.54 19.00 -5.64
C TYR A 389 -13.01 20.08 -6.63
N PRO A 390 -13.76 21.09 -6.16
CA PRO A 390 -14.31 22.12 -7.03
C PRO A 390 -13.21 23.03 -7.56
N GLU A 391 -13.36 23.46 -8.82
CA GLU A 391 -12.45 24.38 -9.50
C GLU A 391 -13.23 25.58 -10.10
N SER A 392 -12.52 26.69 -10.38
CA SER A 392 -13.10 27.90 -11.00
C SER A 392 -12.56 28.17 -12.40
N VAL A 393 -13.37 28.87 -13.19
CA VAL A 393 -13.01 29.30 -14.55
C VAL A 393 -11.77 30.18 -14.52
N GLU A 394 -11.70 31.09 -13.55
CA GLU A 394 -10.54 31.96 -13.34
C GLU A 394 -9.27 31.15 -13.04
N GLY A 395 -9.36 30.12 -12.19
CA GLY A 395 -8.23 29.24 -11.90
C GLY A 395 -7.73 28.50 -13.14
N TRP A 396 -8.64 27.92 -13.93
CA TRP A 396 -8.28 27.24 -15.18
C TRP A 396 -7.68 28.18 -16.22
N ARG A 397 -8.23 29.39 -16.38
CA ARG A 397 -7.66 30.41 -17.28
C ARG A 397 -6.27 30.83 -16.84
N SER A 398 -6.07 31.09 -15.55
CA SER A 398 -4.75 31.42 -15.02
C SER A 398 -3.73 30.31 -15.29
N TRP A 399 -4.10 29.03 -15.12
CA TRP A 399 -3.21 27.91 -15.48
C TRP A 399 -2.96 27.79 -16.98
N ASP A 400 -3.98 28.04 -17.81
CA ASP A 400 -3.85 27.96 -19.25
C ASP A 400 -2.97 29.08 -19.81
N ASP A 401 -3.07 30.30 -19.27
CA ASP A 401 -2.31 31.48 -19.67
C ASP A 401 -0.84 31.44 -19.20
N ASN A 402 -0.55 30.79 -18.08
CA ASN A 402 0.80 30.73 -17.49
C ASN A 402 1.58 29.43 -17.78
N ARG A 403 1.11 28.63 -18.74
CA ARG A 403 1.79 27.38 -19.12
C ARG A 403 3.15 27.66 -19.75
N GLU A 404 4.17 26.94 -19.30
CA GLU A 404 5.51 27.04 -19.90
C GLU A 404 5.48 26.67 -21.40
N PRO A 405 6.10 27.48 -22.28
CA PRO A 405 6.11 27.26 -23.73
C PRO A 405 6.67 25.89 -24.14
N LYS A 406 7.57 25.30 -23.34
CA LYS A 406 8.15 23.98 -23.59
C LYS A 406 7.15 22.83 -23.35
N CYS A 407 6.13 23.06 -22.53
CA CYS A 407 5.16 22.05 -22.12
C CYS A 407 4.02 21.95 -23.13
N HIS A 408 3.86 20.77 -23.69
CA HIS A 408 2.71 20.47 -24.53
C HIS A 408 1.45 20.29 -23.68
N PHE A 409 0.31 20.71 -24.22
CA PHE A 409 -1.01 20.56 -23.61
C PHE A 409 -2.09 20.49 -24.69
N GLU A 410 -2.98 19.52 -24.58
CA GLU A 410 -4.18 19.40 -25.40
C GLU A 410 -5.37 18.98 -24.52
N ARG A 411 -6.54 19.61 -24.75
CA ARG A 411 -7.78 19.35 -24.03
C ARG A 411 -8.92 19.10 -25.03
N TYR A 412 -9.74 18.12 -24.73
CA TYR A 412 -10.89 17.68 -25.51
C TYR A 412 -12.14 17.65 -24.62
N VAL A 413 -13.29 17.95 -25.21
CA VAL A 413 -14.60 17.82 -24.58
C VAL A 413 -15.39 16.73 -25.27
N ALA A 414 -16.16 15.98 -24.48
CA ALA A 414 -17.19 15.06 -24.97
C ALA A 414 -18.54 15.75 -24.86
N GLU A 415 -19.29 15.79 -25.96
CA GLU A 415 -20.56 16.48 -26.08
C GLU A 415 -21.67 15.50 -26.47
N ASP A 416 -22.82 15.58 -25.80
CA ASP A 416 -24.07 14.92 -26.20
C ASP A 416 -25.13 15.99 -26.45
N ALA A 417 -25.62 16.09 -27.68
CA ALA A 417 -26.65 17.05 -28.10
C ALA A 417 -26.43 18.50 -27.59
N GLY A 418 -25.20 19.03 -27.73
CA GLY A 418 -24.87 20.39 -27.27
C GLY A 418 -24.47 20.51 -25.79
N THR A 419 -24.58 19.43 -25.01
CA THR A 419 -24.25 19.43 -23.58
C THR A 419 -22.89 18.77 -23.36
N ILE A 420 -22.00 19.41 -22.61
CA ILE A 420 -20.70 18.83 -22.24
C ILE A 420 -20.90 17.75 -21.16
N VAL A 421 -20.49 16.53 -21.48
CA VAL A 421 -20.67 15.34 -20.62
C VAL A 421 -19.35 14.70 -20.19
N GLY A 422 -18.22 15.20 -20.69
CA GLY A 422 -16.90 14.77 -20.27
C GLY A 422 -15.80 15.72 -20.76
N VAL A 423 -14.65 15.64 -20.11
CA VAL A 423 -13.43 16.36 -20.48
C VAL A 423 -12.24 15.44 -20.33
N GLY A 424 -11.29 15.52 -21.27
CA GLY A 424 -10.02 14.82 -21.19
C GLY A 424 -8.89 15.75 -21.60
N HIS A 425 -7.75 15.69 -20.94
CA HIS A 425 -6.54 16.37 -21.37
C HIS A 425 -5.29 15.55 -21.13
N PHE A 426 -4.27 15.77 -21.96
CA PHE A 426 -2.93 15.24 -21.73
C PHE A 426 -1.89 16.35 -21.90
N PHE A 427 -0.82 16.28 -21.11
CA PHE A 427 0.10 17.40 -20.97
C PHE A 427 1.47 16.98 -20.43
N ASN A 428 2.51 17.77 -20.71
CA ASN A 428 3.77 17.64 -19.98
C ASN A 428 3.65 18.31 -18.61
N VAL A 429 4.21 17.67 -17.58
CA VAL A 429 4.31 18.24 -16.24
C VAL A 429 5.57 19.09 -16.18
N SER A 430 5.43 20.40 -15.93
CA SER A 430 6.54 21.37 -15.93
C SER A 430 7.69 21.00 -14.99
N TRP A 431 7.35 20.61 -13.76
CA TRP A 431 8.32 20.27 -12.72
C TRP A 431 8.95 18.88 -12.87
N MET A 432 8.58 18.10 -13.89
CA MET A 432 9.18 16.79 -14.28
C MET A 432 9.21 16.69 -15.80
N TYR A 433 9.66 17.75 -16.46
CA TYR A 433 9.52 17.88 -17.89
C TYR A 433 10.35 16.84 -18.65
N HIS A 434 9.68 16.13 -19.55
CA HIS A 434 10.32 15.38 -20.62
C HIS A 434 9.43 15.46 -21.86
N PRO A 435 9.96 15.75 -23.07
CA PRO A 435 9.14 16.00 -24.25
C PRO A 435 8.28 14.80 -24.68
N GLN A 436 8.61 13.58 -24.21
CA GLN A 436 7.89 12.33 -24.50
C GLN A 436 7.21 11.70 -23.28
N LYS A 437 7.11 12.39 -22.14
CA LYS A 437 6.38 11.89 -20.97
C LYS A 437 5.22 12.82 -20.64
N PHE A 438 4.03 12.27 -20.50
CA PHE A 438 2.80 13.05 -20.37
C PHE A 438 1.98 12.56 -19.19
N SER A 439 1.28 13.46 -18.52
CA SER A 439 0.15 13.11 -17.65
C SER A 439 -1.15 13.17 -18.46
N LEU A 440 -2.16 12.41 -18.03
CA LEU A 440 -3.52 12.48 -18.54
C LEU A 440 -4.54 12.58 -17.40
N ASP A 441 -5.63 13.27 -17.68
CA ASP A 441 -6.79 13.36 -16.81
C ASP A 441 -8.07 13.23 -17.63
N ILE A 442 -9.06 12.51 -17.10
CA ILE A 442 -10.37 12.28 -17.71
C ILE A 442 -11.43 12.37 -16.62
N VAL A 443 -12.39 13.27 -16.81
CA VAL A 443 -13.58 13.37 -15.97
C VAL A 443 -14.81 13.22 -16.85
N VAL A 444 -15.74 12.35 -16.43
CA VAL A 444 -17.01 12.07 -17.12
C VAL A 444 -18.15 12.30 -16.14
N HIS A 445 -19.17 13.01 -16.61
CA HIS A 445 -20.39 13.26 -15.85
C HIS A 445 -20.97 11.95 -15.29
N PRO A 446 -21.42 11.90 -14.02
CA PRO A 446 -21.82 10.65 -13.36
C PRO A 446 -22.82 9.81 -14.14
N GLU A 447 -23.82 10.45 -14.78
CA GLU A 447 -24.86 9.77 -15.57
C GLU A 447 -24.35 9.17 -16.89
N TYR A 448 -23.21 9.64 -17.39
CA TYR A 448 -22.60 9.18 -18.64
C TYR A 448 -21.47 8.17 -18.41
N GLN A 449 -21.13 7.88 -17.15
CA GLN A 449 -20.14 6.87 -16.82
C GLN A 449 -20.62 5.46 -17.20
N GLY A 450 -19.73 4.62 -17.71
CA GLY A 450 -20.06 3.26 -18.15
C GLY A 450 -20.64 3.17 -19.57
N HIS A 451 -20.87 4.30 -20.25
CA HIS A 451 -21.40 4.36 -21.62
C HIS A 451 -20.33 4.58 -22.69
N GLY A 452 -19.04 4.38 -22.35
CA GLY A 452 -17.93 4.49 -23.30
C GLY A 452 -17.36 5.90 -23.52
N VAL A 453 -17.93 6.96 -22.92
CA VAL A 453 -17.43 8.35 -23.07
C VAL A 453 -15.94 8.49 -22.70
N GLY A 454 -15.54 7.96 -21.53
CA GLY A 454 -14.14 8.00 -21.10
C GLY A 454 -13.20 7.22 -22.01
N ALA A 455 -13.69 6.15 -22.66
CA ALA A 455 -12.91 5.38 -23.63
C ALA A 455 -12.66 6.22 -24.89
N GLN A 456 -13.69 6.89 -25.42
CA GLN A 456 -13.57 7.75 -26.60
C GLN A 456 -12.63 8.93 -26.35
N LEU A 457 -12.70 9.58 -25.18
CA LEU A 457 -11.75 10.63 -24.78
C LEU A 457 -10.32 10.11 -24.71
N TYR A 458 -10.11 8.95 -24.08
CA TYR A 458 -8.80 8.31 -24.01
C TYR A 458 -8.24 8.01 -25.39
N ASP A 459 -9.01 7.37 -26.26
CA ASP A 459 -8.57 6.98 -27.61
C ASP A 459 -8.21 8.22 -28.44
N ARG A 460 -9.01 9.30 -28.34
CA ARG A 460 -8.71 10.57 -29.02
C ARG A 460 -7.41 11.20 -28.55
N MET A 461 -7.15 11.19 -27.24
CA MET A 461 -5.90 11.73 -26.67
C MET A 461 -4.70 10.87 -27.05
N MET A 462 -4.82 9.54 -26.99
CA MET A 462 -3.75 8.64 -27.42
C MET A 462 -3.40 8.85 -28.89
N GLN A 463 -4.41 8.98 -29.76
CA GLN A 463 -4.21 9.29 -31.18
C GLN A 463 -3.49 10.62 -31.37
N SER A 464 -3.89 11.66 -30.62
CA SER A 464 -3.26 12.99 -30.73
C SER A 464 -1.83 13.04 -30.20
N ALA A 465 -1.51 12.19 -29.23
CA ALA A 465 -0.17 12.10 -28.67
C ALA A 465 0.80 11.35 -29.59
N GLN A 466 0.34 10.47 -30.49
CA GLN A 466 1.18 9.63 -31.36
C GLN A 466 2.33 10.38 -32.07
N PRO A 467 2.11 11.54 -32.72
CA PRO A 467 3.18 12.27 -33.42
C PRO A 467 4.35 12.70 -32.50
N ARG A 468 4.11 12.75 -31.18
CA ARG A 468 5.12 13.13 -30.18
C ARG A 468 5.92 11.94 -29.67
N ALA A 469 5.62 10.73 -30.14
CA ALA A 469 6.27 9.49 -29.75
C ALA A 469 6.35 9.32 -28.21
N PRO A 470 5.20 9.30 -27.50
CA PRO A 470 5.17 9.20 -26.05
C PRO A 470 5.87 7.92 -25.59
N GLN A 471 6.64 8.02 -24.50
CA GLN A 471 7.29 6.89 -23.82
C GLN A 471 6.50 6.48 -22.57
N ILE A 472 5.96 7.46 -21.85
CA ILE A 472 5.24 7.24 -20.59
C ILE A 472 3.99 8.12 -20.55
N PHE A 473 2.90 7.51 -20.09
CA PHE A 473 1.71 8.21 -19.65
C PHE A 473 1.52 8.02 -18.14
N TRP A 474 1.34 9.09 -17.39
CA TRP A 474 0.91 9.05 -16.00
C TRP A 474 -0.57 9.39 -15.87
N ALA A 475 -1.23 8.81 -14.89
CA ALA A 475 -2.61 9.13 -14.52
C ALA A 475 -2.79 8.91 -13.02
N SER A 476 -3.62 9.73 -12.37
CA SER A 476 -3.90 9.59 -10.93
C SER A 476 -5.35 9.19 -10.71
N CYS A 477 -5.61 8.28 -9.79
CA CYS A 477 -6.97 7.87 -9.42
C CYS A 477 -7.07 7.57 -7.93
N ARG A 478 -8.17 7.98 -7.28
CA ARG A 478 -8.43 7.57 -5.90
C ARG A 478 -8.76 6.09 -5.81
N GLU A 479 -8.21 5.43 -4.79
CA GLU A 479 -8.40 4.00 -4.57
C GLU A 479 -9.87 3.59 -4.45
N ASP A 480 -10.72 4.44 -3.88
CA ASP A 480 -12.15 4.20 -3.70
C ASP A 480 -12.99 4.43 -4.97
N TRP A 481 -12.39 4.90 -6.07
CA TRP A 481 -13.06 5.08 -7.36
C TRP A 481 -12.90 3.84 -8.25
N ALA A 482 -13.63 2.77 -7.89
CA ALA A 482 -13.51 1.45 -8.52
C ALA A 482 -13.56 1.47 -10.06
N ARG A 483 -14.41 2.31 -10.67
CA ARG A 483 -14.50 2.44 -12.13
C ARG A 483 -13.23 3.05 -12.74
N GLY A 484 -12.67 4.09 -12.13
CA GLY A 484 -11.43 4.72 -12.58
C GLY A 484 -10.23 3.78 -12.45
N MET A 485 -10.16 3.06 -11.32
CA MET A 485 -9.16 2.02 -11.08
C MET A 485 -9.20 0.93 -12.18
N HIS A 486 -10.39 0.39 -12.46
CA HIS A 486 -10.56 -0.62 -13.51
C HIS A 486 -10.25 -0.05 -14.91
N PHE A 487 -10.65 1.20 -15.18
CA PHE A 487 -10.40 1.87 -16.45
C PHE A 487 -8.90 1.98 -16.78
N LEU A 488 -8.10 2.36 -15.79
CA LEU A 488 -6.64 2.47 -15.92
C LEU A 488 -5.99 1.09 -16.04
N GLN A 489 -6.28 0.17 -15.11
CA GLN A 489 -5.71 -1.19 -15.11
C GLN A 489 -6.01 -1.94 -16.41
N GLY A 490 -7.26 -1.89 -16.89
CA GLY A 490 -7.66 -2.50 -18.15
C GLY A 490 -6.97 -1.92 -19.39
N ARG A 491 -6.32 -0.75 -19.25
CA ARG A 491 -5.53 -0.10 -20.31
C ARG A 491 -4.03 -0.27 -20.15
N GLY A 492 -3.59 -1.13 -19.23
CA GLY A 492 -2.17 -1.43 -19.01
C GLY A 492 -1.43 -0.38 -18.18
N PHE A 493 -2.16 0.47 -17.46
CA PHE A 493 -1.57 1.33 -16.44
C PHE A 493 -1.25 0.49 -15.19
N ARG A 494 -0.03 0.61 -14.69
CA ARG A 494 0.43 -0.03 -13.46
C ARG A 494 0.65 1.01 -12.38
N GLU A 495 0.40 0.63 -11.14
CA GLU A 495 0.67 1.49 -9.99
C GLU A 495 2.15 1.84 -9.91
N LYS A 496 2.44 3.12 -9.71
CA LYS A 496 3.79 3.66 -9.54
C LYS A 496 3.99 4.19 -8.12
N MET A 497 3.03 4.94 -7.58
CA MET A 497 3.12 5.55 -6.25
C MET A 497 1.74 5.78 -5.62
N ARG A 498 1.73 6.06 -4.30
CA ARG A 498 0.52 6.36 -3.55
C ARG A 498 0.68 7.59 -2.68
N TYR A 499 -0.34 8.43 -2.64
CA TYR A 499 -0.43 9.63 -1.83
C TYR A 499 -1.60 9.54 -0.87
N TRP A 500 -1.35 9.81 0.41
CA TRP A 500 -2.40 10.00 1.39
C TRP A 500 -2.85 11.44 1.36
N GLU A 501 -4.02 11.71 0.79
CA GLU A 501 -4.73 12.95 1.10
C GLU A 501 -5.12 12.90 2.58
N SER A 502 -4.88 13.99 3.29
CA SER A 502 -5.28 14.14 4.68
C SER A 502 -5.95 15.49 4.90
N ARG A 503 -6.94 15.51 5.78
CA ARG A 503 -7.66 16.72 6.17
C ARG A 503 -7.54 16.95 7.67
N LEU A 504 -7.26 18.18 8.07
CA LEU A 504 -7.29 18.64 9.44
C LEU A 504 -8.56 19.45 9.65
N ASP A 505 -9.37 19.06 10.63
CA ASP A 505 -10.41 19.93 11.19
C ASP A 505 -9.72 21.05 11.98
N VAL A 506 -9.85 22.28 11.49
CA VAL A 506 -9.14 23.45 12.01
C VAL A 506 -9.64 23.82 13.40
N ALA A 507 -10.95 23.73 13.63
CA ALA A 507 -11.57 24.07 14.91
C ALA A 507 -11.23 23.04 16.00
N ALA A 508 -11.12 21.75 15.62
CA ALA A 508 -10.75 20.68 16.54
C ALA A 508 -9.24 20.60 16.85
N CYS A 509 -8.39 21.38 16.17
CA CYS A 509 -6.94 21.33 16.36
C CYS A 509 -6.51 22.09 17.63
N ASP A 510 -6.18 21.35 18.68
CA ASP A 510 -5.65 21.91 19.92
C ASP A 510 -4.16 22.26 19.81
N LEU A 511 -3.88 23.55 19.59
CA LEU A 511 -2.52 24.08 19.49
C LEU A 511 -1.78 24.13 20.84
N SER A 512 -2.47 24.08 21.98
CA SER A 512 -1.84 24.16 23.31
C SER A 512 -0.87 23.00 23.56
N ARG A 513 -1.11 21.85 22.92
CA ARG A 513 -0.26 20.64 22.95
C ARG A 513 1.12 20.85 22.35
N PHE A 514 1.32 21.96 21.63
CA PHE A 514 2.58 22.34 20.98
C PHE A 514 3.24 23.55 21.65
N ALA A 515 2.85 23.90 22.87
CA ALA A 515 3.47 24.97 23.64
C ALA A 515 5.00 24.84 23.67
N GLY A 516 5.69 25.95 23.45
CA GLY A 516 7.16 26.00 23.43
C GLY A 516 7.79 25.60 22.09
N VAL A 517 7.06 25.08 21.10
CA VAL A 517 7.66 24.67 19.81
C VAL A 517 8.17 25.88 19.04
N LEU A 518 7.38 26.97 18.97
CA LEU A 518 7.76 28.18 18.23
C LEU A 518 8.95 28.85 18.90
N GLU A 519 8.90 29.01 20.22
CA GLU A 519 9.92 29.62 21.06
C GLU A 519 11.24 28.86 20.96
N ARG A 520 11.21 27.52 20.93
CA ARG A 520 12.41 26.71 20.73
C ARG A 520 13.02 26.86 19.35
N VAL A 521 12.23 27.12 18.31
CA VAL A 521 12.77 27.36 16.96
C VAL A 521 13.36 28.77 16.87
N GLU A 522 12.65 29.77 17.40
CA GLU A 522 13.08 31.17 17.45
C GLU A 522 14.36 31.35 18.30
N ALA A 523 14.49 30.63 19.43
CA ALA A 523 15.69 30.62 20.27
C ALA A 523 16.95 30.09 19.55
N GLN A 524 16.79 29.41 18.41
CA GLN A 524 17.92 28.97 17.57
C GLN A 524 18.29 30.01 16.48
N GLY A 525 17.77 31.24 16.56
CA GLY A 525 17.99 32.30 15.59
C GLY A 525 17.11 32.22 14.34
N ILE A 526 16.09 31.36 14.32
CA ILE A 526 15.22 31.16 13.15
C ILE A 526 13.94 31.98 13.28
N GLU A 527 13.76 32.95 12.40
CA GLU A 527 12.55 33.76 12.32
C GLU A 527 11.46 33.03 11.50
N LEU A 528 10.23 33.04 11.99
CA LEU A 528 9.07 32.42 11.33
C LEU A 528 8.09 33.50 10.86
N LEU A 529 8.18 33.88 9.60
CA LEU A 529 7.51 35.06 9.05
C LEU A 529 6.45 34.65 8.01
N PRO A 530 5.28 35.34 7.97
CA PRO A 530 4.41 35.27 6.80
C PRO A 530 5.12 35.90 5.59
N TYR A 531 4.83 35.42 4.40
CA TYR A 531 5.45 35.89 3.16
C TYR A 531 5.14 37.37 2.89
N SER A 532 3.96 37.85 3.31
CA SER A 532 3.61 39.27 3.23
C SER A 532 4.63 40.19 3.92
N ALA A 533 5.26 39.75 5.01
CA ALA A 533 6.29 40.52 5.72
C ALA A 533 7.63 40.59 4.96
N LEU A 534 7.82 39.74 3.94
CA LEU A 534 9.05 39.64 3.16
C LEU A 534 8.94 40.36 1.80
N MET A 535 7.74 40.69 1.34
CA MET A 535 7.50 41.24 0.00
C MET A 535 8.07 42.65 -0.23
N ALA A 536 8.43 43.37 0.83
CA ALA A 536 9.09 44.67 0.74
C ALA A 536 10.59 44.55 0.38
N ASP A 537 11.21 43.40 0.59
CA ASP A 537 12.61 43.14 0.23
C ASP A 537 12.72 42.82 -1.26
N ALA A 538 13.50 43.59 -2.01
CA ALA A 538 13.72 43.36 -3.44
C ALA A 538 14.27 41.95 -3.78
N GLN A 539 14.94 41.28 -2.84
CA GLN A 539 15.50 39.94 -3.00
C GLN A 539 14.53 38.81 -2.58
N HIS A 540 13.28 39.11 -2.24
CA HIS A 540 12.34 38.11 -1.73
C HIS A 540 12.05 36.98 -2.74
N LEU A 541 11.85 37.30 -4.02
CA LEU A 541 11.54 36.32 -5.07
C LEU A 541 12.74 35.43 -5.42
N PRO A 542 13.94 35.96 -5.69
CA PRO A 542 15.11 35.10 -5.92
C PRO A 542 15.39 34.14 -4.75
N ARG A 543 15.28 34.63 -3.51
CA ARG A 543 15.50 33.81 -2.31
C ARG A 543 14.41 32.74 -2.14
N LEU A 544 13.15 33.08 -2.41
CA LEU A 544 12.04 32.12 -2.35
C LEU A 544 12.16 31.06 -3.45
N TYR A 545 12.45 31.46 -4.67
CA TYR A 545 12.71 30.55 -5.79
C TYR A 545 13.82 29.54 -5.45
N ASN A 546 14.97 30.03 -4.98
CA ASN A 546 16.09 29.18 -4.60
C ASN A 546 15.73 28.20 -3.48
N LEU A 547 14.90 28.60 -2.52
CA LEU A 547 14.40 27.70 -1.49
C LEU A 547 13.47 26.64 -2.07
N VAL A 548 12.48 27.03 -2.88
CA VAL A 548 11.46 26.14 -3.46
C VAL A 548 12.11 25.07 -4.34
N ILE A 549 13.01 25.48 -5.23
CA ILE A 549 13.74 24.57 -6.11
C ILE A 549 14.55 23.56 -5.30
N GLU A 550 15.28 24.02 -4.28
CA GLU A 550 16.13 23.14 -3.48
C GLU A 550 15.32 22.12 -2.68
N VAL A 551 14.32 22.56 -1.92
CA VAL A 551 13.54 21.64 -1.08
C VAL A 551 12.57 20.79 -1.90
N GLY A 552 12.19 21.23 -3.10
CA GLY A 552 11.40 20.49 -4.06
C GLY A 552 12.06 19.17 -4.47
N ARG A 553 13.40 19.14 -4.60
CA ARG A 553 14.14 17.94 -5.01
C ARG A 553 14.06 16.78 -4.01
N ASP A 554 13.69 17.07 -2.76
CA ASP A 554 13.46 16.06 -1.73
C ASP A 554 11.98 15.61 -1.64
N VAL A 555 11.09 16.16 -2.47
CA VAL A 555 9.69 15.73 -2.55
C VAL A 555 9.62 14.47 -3.42
N PRO A 556 9.08 13.34 -2.89
CA PRO A 556 8.87 12.15 -3.71
C PRO A 556 7.95 12.44 -4.89
N ALA A 557 8.37 12.06 -6.10
CA ALA A 557 7.66 12.30 -7.35
C ALA A 557 7.86 11.11 -8.32
N PRO A 558 6.99 10.93 -9.35
CA PRO A 558 7.09 9.80 -10.28
C PRO A 558 8.39 9.75 -11.09
N ASP A 559 9.03 10.91 -11.27
CA ASP A 559 10.22 11.13 -12.08
C ASP A 559 11.11 12.22 -11.48
N GLU A 560 12.29 12.44 -12.07
CA GLU A 560 13.23 13.47 -11.64
C GLU A 560 12.66 14.89 -11.82
N GLN A 561 12.94 15.75 -10.85
CA GLN A 561 12.54 17.16 -10.93
C GLN A 561 13.27 17.86 -12.07
N THR A 562 12.52 18.60 -12.88
CA THR A 562 13.07 19.63 -13.76
C THR A 562 12.81 20.99 -13.14
N ASP A 563 13.84 21.83 -13.06
CA ASP A 563 13.67 23.17 -12.56
C ASP A 563 12.88 24.02 -13.55
N MET A 564 11.83 24.69 -13.06
CA MET A 564 11.12 25.73 -13.79
C MET A 564 12.03 26.95 -13.88
N ASP A 565 12.06 27.65 -15.01
CA ASP A 565 12.84 28.87 -15.12
C ASP A 565 12.30 29.97 -14.19
N TYR A 566 13.18 30.88 -13.78
CA TYR A 566 12.89 31.85 -12.75
C TYR A 566 11.75 32.80 -13.16
N GLU A 567 11.76 33.27 -14.40
CA GLU A 567 10.77 34.20 -14.94
C GLU A 567 9.36 33.58 -14.95
N HIS A 568 9.21 32.35 -15.45
CA HIS A 568 7.93 31.63 -15.41
C HIS A 568 7.54 31.26 -13.99
N TRP A 569 8.47 30.91 -13.12
CA TRP A 569 8.16 30.66 -11.70
C TRP A 569 7.62 31.92 -11.03
N VAL A 570 8.21 33.09 -11.30
CA VAL A 570 7.72 34.38 -10.77
C VAL A 570 6.34 34.72 -11.32
N ALA A 571 6.11 34.54 -12.62
CA ALA A 571 4.80 34.76 -13.25
C ALA A 571 3.74 33.85 -12.61
N ASN A 572 4.02 32.55 -12.50
CA ASN A 572 3.15 31.58 -11.84
C ASN A 572 2.89 31.91 -10.37
N HIS A 573 3.93 32.29 -9.63
CA HIS A 573 3.80 32.61 -8.21
C HIS A 573 2.96 33.87 -7.99
N LYS A 574 3.21 34.95 -8.74
CA LYS A 574 2.46 36.21 -8.63
C LYS A 574 1.05 36.12 -9.20
N GLY A 575 0.86 35.35 -10.29
CA GLY A 575 -0.41 35.19 -10.99
C GLY A 575 -1.34 34.14 -10.39
N ASN A 576 -0.93 33.45 -9.32
CA ASN A 576 -1.75 32.43 -8.69
C ASN A 576 -2.89 33.08 -7.87
N PRO A 577 -4.17 32.94 -8.28
CA PRO A 577 -5.30 33.57 -7.59
C PRO A 577 -5.54 32.99 -6.19
N ASN A 578 -4.97 31.82 -5.89
CA ASN A 578 -5.13 31.14 -4.61
C ASN A 578 -3.97 31.45 -3.63
N LEU A 579 -2.95 32.22 -4.05
CA LEU A 579 -1.87 32.64 -3.16
C LEU A 579 -2.39 33.71 -2.19
N VAL A 580 -2.33 33.40 -0.89
CA VAL A 580 -2.60 34.36 0.18
C VAL A 580 -1.29 34.59 0.95
N PRO A 581 -0.57 35.70 0.72
CA PRO A 581 0.76 35.96 1.29
C PRO A 581 0.84 35.83 2.82
N GLU A 582 -0.24 36.13 3.54
CA GLU A 582 -0.33 36.03 5.00
C GLU A 582 -0.43 34.59 5.52
N SER A 583 -0.81 33.65 4.65
CA SER A 583 -0.96 32.23 4.96
C SER A 583 0.28 31.40 4.55
N TYR A 584 1.21 32.03 3.85
CA TYR A 584 2.40 31.40 3.30
C TYR A 584 3.58 31.68 4.23
N PHE A 585 4.11 30.67 4.91
CA PHE A 585 5.10 30.88 5.98
C PHE A 585 6.52 30.49 5.56
N ILE A 586 7.48 31.36 5.88
CA ILE A 586 8.91 31.19 5.61
C ILE A 586 9.69 31.16 6.93
N ALA A 587 10.60 30.21 7.05
CA ALA A 587 11.62 30.20 8.09
C ALA A 587 12.89 30.88 7.54
N ARG A 588 13.42 31.86 8.26
CA ARG A 588 14.58 32.67 7.86
C ARG A 588 15.68 32.59 8.92
N ASP A 589 16.93 32.43 8.49
CA ASP A 589 18.14 32.55 9.30
C ASP A 589 18.99 33.68 8.72
N GLY A 590 19.03 34.83 9.40
CA GLY A 590 19.59 36.06 8.86
C GLY A 590 18.92 36.48 7.54
N GLU A 591 19.67 36.51 6.44
CA GLU A 591 19.12 36.80 5.10
C GLU A 591 18.62 35.55 4.35
N ARG A 592 18.93 34.35 4.85
CA ARG A 592 18.71 33.10 4.12
C ARG A 592 17.35 32.50 4.45
N TYR A 593 16.57 32.14 3.44
CA TYR A 593 15.34 31.36 3.64
C TYR A 593 15.68 29.89 3.75
N VAL A 594 15.29 29.26 4.86
CA VAL A 594 15.70 27.90 5.25
C VAL A 594 14.55 26.90 5.31
N GLY A 595 13.31 27.36 5.32
CA GLY A 595 12.13 26.51 5.29
C GLY A 595 10.88 27.23 4.82
N ILE A 596 9.89 26.44 4.38
CA ILE A 596 8.67 26.91 3.74
C ILE A 596 7.49 26.02 4.16
N SER A 597 6.33 26.64 4.36
CA SER A 597 5.03 25.96 4.37
C SER A 597 4.03 26.84 3.63
N ALA A 598 3.75 26.47 2.39
CA ALA A 598 2.79 27.17 1.54
C ALA A 598 1.37 26.72 1.88
N LEU A 599 0.51 27.66 2.27
CA LEU A 599 -0.93 27.46 2.41
C LEU A 599 -1.63 28.30 1.33
N PHE A 600 -2.57 27.69 0.62
CA PHE A 600 -3.33 28.31 -0.46
C PHE A 600 -4.81 28.31 -0.12
N SER A 601 -5.53 29.33 -0.57
CA SER A 601 -6.98 29.35 -0.47
C SER A 601 -7.62 28.39 -1.46
N MET A 602 -8.79 27.85 -1.12
CA MET A 602 -9.64 27.12 -2.06
C MET A 602 -10.98 27.84 -2.16
N PRO A 603 -11.10 28.97 -2.90
CA PRO A 603 -12.22 29.91 -2.76
C PRO A 603 -13.62 29.34 -3.00
N GLN A 604 -13.74 28.17 -3.63
CA GLN A 604 -14.99 27.45 -3.87
C GLN A 604 -15.51 26.73 -2.61
N VAL A 605 -14.67 26.58 -1.58
CA VAL A 605 -14.97 25.93 -0.30
C VAL A 605 -14.34 26.72 0.85
N ALA A 606 -14.80 26.52 2.09
CA ALA A 606 -14.18 27.16 3.25
C ALA A 606 -12.89 26.44 3.70
N ASP A 607 -12.16 25.82 2.77
CA ASP A 607 -10.95 25.03 3.05
C ASP A 607 -9.68 25.73 2.58
N LEU A 608 -8.56 25.30 3.13
CA LEU A 608 -7.22 25.69 2.70
C LEU A 608 -6.44 24.47 2.22
N GLN A 609 -5.53 24.65 1.28
CA GLN A 609 -4.67 23.58 0.77
C GLN A 609 -3.21 23.86 1.11
N THR A 610 -2.58 22.95 1.85
CA THR A 610 -1.13 22.97 2.03
C THR A 610 -0.47 22.49 0.74
N GLY A 611 0.33 23.36 0.13
CA GLY A 611 1.23 23.02 -0.97
C GLY A 611 2.58 22.50 -0.43
N LEU A 612 3.67 23.09 -0.88
CA LEU A 612 5.01 22.68 -0.48
C LEU A 612 5.28 22.99 1.01
N THR A 613 5.63 21.96 1.78
CA THR A 613 6.31 22.12 3.08
C THR A 613 7.69 21.51 3.00
N GLY A 614 8.73 22.31 3.20
CA GLY A 614 10.12 21.87 3.04
C GLY A 614 11.07 22.62 3.94
N VAL A 615 12.19 21.98 4.28
CA VAL A 615 13.29 22.60 5.04
C VAL A 615 14.60 22.15 4.40
N ARG A 616 15.52 23.10 4.21
CA ARG A 616 16.87 22.86 3.69
C ARG A 616 17.57 21.77 4.50
N ARG A 617 18.36 20.93 3.85
CA ARG A 617 18.87 19.68 4.42
C ARG A 617 19.65 19.89 5.72
N GLU A 618 20.48 20.91 5.76
CA GLU A 618 21.32 21.32 6.89
C GLU A 618 20.52 21.97 8.06
N TYR A 619 19.25 22.29 7.85
CA TYR A 619 18.33 22.84 8.86
C TYR A 619 17.29 21.83 9.37
N ARG A 620 17.32 20.58 8.87
CA ARG A 620 16.38 19.53 9.27
C ARG A 620 16.58 19.11 10.73
N ARG A 621 15.57 18.46 11.29
CA ARG A 621 15.55 17.94 12.68
C ARG A 621 15.62 19.01 13.78
N ARG A 622 15.48 20.30 13.43
CA ARG A 622 15.43 21.45 14.35
C ARG A 622 14.02 21.90 14.75
N GLY A 623 12.98 21.17 14.33
CA GLY A 623 11.57 21.52 14.61
C GLY A 623 10.91 22.50 13.62
N ILE A 624 11.65 23.04 12.66
CA ILE A 624 11.21 24.12 11.76
C ILE A 624 9.94 23.78 10.96
N ALA A 625 9.86 22.59 10.34
CA ALA A 625 8.70 22.21 9.55
C ALA A 625 7.40 22.13 10.37
N LEU A 626 7.48 21.64 11.61
CA LEU A 626 6.35 21.62 12.53
C LEU A 626 5.96 23.04 12.92
N ALA A 627 6.93 23.90 13.25
CA ALA A 627 6.68 25.29 13.62
C ALA A 627 6.00 26.09 12.49
N LEU A 628 6.44 25.90 11.24
CA LEU A 628 5.80 26.52 10.07
C LEU A 628 4.36 26.03 9.88
N LYS A 629 4.10 24.73 10.07
CA LYS A 629 2.74 24.20 10.02
C LYS A 629 1.86 24.69 11.18
N LEU A 630 2.43 24.91 12.37
CA LEU A 630 1.69 25.52 13.47
C LEU A 630 1.27 26.95 13.13
N LYS A 631 2.16 27.78 12.55
CA LYS A 631 1.79 29.12 12.06
C LYS A 631 0.67 29.05 11.01
N ALA A 632 0.74 28.08 10.09
CA ALA A 632 -0.30 27.83 9.09
C ALA A 632 -1.67 27.47 9.73
N VAL A 633 -1.68 26.61 10.75
CA VAL A 633 -2.91 26.26 11.49
C VAL A 633 -3.43 27.46 12.29
N THR A 634 -2.57 28.22 12.96
CA THR A 634 -2.96 29.44 13.68
C THR A 634 -3.60 30.45 12.72
N TYR A 635 -3.05 30.62 11.52
CA TYR A 635 -3.65 31.46 10.48
C TYR A 635 -5.04 30.95 10.10
N ALA A 636 -5.19 29.64 9.84
CA ALA A 636 -6.46 29.04 9.47
C ALA A 636 -7.53 29.20 10.55
N GLN A 637 -7.16 29.04 11.82
CA GLN A 637 -8.06 29.27 12.97
C GLN A 637 -8.51 30.73 13.05
N ARG A 638 -7.58 31.68 12.84
CA ARG A 638 -7.88 33.12 12.88
C ARG A 638 -8.91 33.53 11.83
N ILE A 639 -8.85 32.94 10.63
CA ILE A 639 -9.79 33.27 9.55
C ILE A 639 -11.05 32.39 9.57
N GLY A 640 -11.17 31.46 10.51
CA GLY A 640 -12.32 30.56 10.62
C GLY A 640 -12.43 29.57 9.47
N ALA A 641 -11.31 29.13 8.88
CA ALA A 641 -11.34 28.08 7.86
C ALA A 641 -11.88 26.76 8.44
N SER A 642 -12.65 26.01 7.65
CA SER A 642 -13.23 24.73 8.07
C SER A 642 -12.18 23.63 8.17
N SER A 643 -11.39 23.44 7.12
CA SER A 643 -10.34 22.42 7.12
C SER A 643 -9.07 22.83 6.38
N ILE A 644 -7.95 22.19 6.72
CA ILE A 644 -6.71 22.24 5.93
C ILE A 644 -6.51 20.88 5.26
N ARG A 645 -6.30 20.88 3.95
CA ARG A 645 -6.02 19.70 3.13
C ARG A 645 -4.55 19.60 2.80
N THR A 646 -4.02 18.39 2.69
CA THR A 646 -2.65 18.15 2.23
C THR A 646 -2.53 16.76 1.62
N GLY A 647 -1.52 16.53 0.78
CA GLY A 647 -1.20 15.23 0.21
C GLY A 647 0.27 14.90 0.45
N ASN A 648 0.56 13.66 0.87
CA ASN A 648 1.94 13.18 1.00
C ASN A 648 2.08 11.76 0.48
N GLU A 649 3.17 11.51 -0.24
CA GLU A 649 3.53 10.17 -0.69
C GLU A 649 3.71 9.24 0.52
N GLN A 650 3.24 8.00 0.40
CA GLN A 650 3.09 7.07 1.53
C GLN A 650 4.40 6.72 2.26
N ASN A 651 5.54 6.81 1.58
CA ASN A 651 6.87 6.55 2.11
C ASN A 651 7.50 7.80 2.74
N ASN A 652 6.91 8.99 2.58
CA ASN A 652 7.35 10.22 3.26
C ASN A 652 6.93 10.22 4.75
N ARG A 653 7.50 9.28 5.52
CA ARG A 653 7.15 9.07 6.92
C ARG A 653 7.40 10.30 7.80
N PRO A 654 8.48 11.09 7.64
CA PRO A 654 8.70 12.29 8.45
C PRO A 654 7.57 13.32 8.32
N MET A 655 7.11 13.60 7.09
CA MET A 655 6.04 14.57 6.88
C MET A 655 4.68 14.04 7.34
N LEU A 656 4.41 12.76 7.09
CA LEU A 656 3.20 12.09 7.60
C LEU A 656 3.14 12.12 9.14
N ALA A 657 4.27 11.95 9.82
CA ALA A 657 4.33 12.00 11.29
C ALA A 657 3.97 13.39 11.82
N ILE A 658 4.38 14.47 11.15
CA ILE A 658 4.00 15.85 11.52
C ILE A 658 2.49 16.03 11.35
N ASN A 659 1.92 15.59 10.23
CA ASN A 659 0.48 15.68 9.99
C ASN A 659 -0.33 14.89 11.03
N GLU A 660 0.11 13.68 11.35
CA GLU A 660 -0.54 12.84 12.37
C GLU A 660 -0.46 13.46 13.77
N GLN A 661 0.64 14.16 14.10
CA GLN A 661 0.76 14.89 15.35
C GLN A 661 -0.25 16.04 15.43
N LEU A 662 -0.38 16.81 14.34
CA LEU A 662 -1.34 17.92 14.22
C LEU A 662 -2.80 17.46 14.16
N GLY A 663 -3.07 16.16 13.97
CA GLY A 663 -4.43 15.61 13.96
C GLY A 663 -5.06 15.46 12.57
N PHE A 664 -4.26 15.58 11.49
CA PHE A 664 -4.76 15.30 10.14
C PHE A 664 -5.27 13.86 10.02
N ALA A 665 -6.51 13.72 9.56
CA ALA A 665 -7.15 12.45 9.27
C ALA A 665 -6.91 12.07 7.80
N LYS A 666 -6.44 10.85 7.58
CA LYS A 666 -6.18 10.30 6.24
C LYS A 666 -7.48 9.91 5.55
N LEU A 667 -7.60 10.28 4.28
CA LEU A 667 -8.64 9.83 3.34
C LEU A 667 -8.14 8.64 2.51
N PRO A 668 -9.00 8.00 1.69
CA PRO A 668 -8.55 7.03 0.70
C PRO A 668 -7.41 7.61 -0.14
N PRO A 669 -6.34 6.83 -0.41
CA PRO A 669 -5.17 7.34 -1.09
C PRO A 669 -5.47 7.61 -2.57
N TRP A 670 -4.80 8.61 -3.11
CA TRP A 670 -4.60 8.77 -4.54
C TRP A 670 -3.48 7.83 -4.99
N ILE A 671 -3.68 7.16 -6.12
CA ILE A 671 -2.71 6.23 -6.71
C ILE A 671 -2.27 6.84 -8.04
N ASP A 672 -0.98 7.08 -8.17
CA ASP A 672 -0.36 7.45 -9.43
C ASP A 672 -0.02 6.18 -10.19
N PHE A 673 -0.54 6.09 -11.40
CA PHE A 673 -0.27 5.04 -12.34
C PHE A 673 0.67 5.51 -13.43
N GLU A 674 1.44 4.58 -13.99
CA GLU A 674 2.21 4.78 -15.20
C GLU A 674 1.86 3.73 -16.26
N LYS A 675 1.89 4.12 -17.52
CA LYS A 675 1.84 3.23 -18.68
C LYS A 675 3.07 3.51 -19.53
N ILE A 676 3.91 2.50 -19.68
CA ILE A 676 5.06 2.55 -20.59
C ILE A 676 4.54 2.24 -21.99
N VAL A 677 4.76 3.17 -22.91
CA VAL A 677 4.46 3.00 -24.33
C VAL A 677 5.71 2.41 -24.96
N THR A 678 5.74 1.07 -25.06
CA THR A 678 6.74 0.40 -25.88
C THR A 678 6.54 0.84 -27.32
N ARG A 679 7.58 1.42 -27.96
CA ARG A 679 7.61 1.52 -29.42
C ARG A 679 7.46 0.09 -29.94
N GLY A 680 6.28 -0.25 -30.44
CA GLY A 680 6.19 -1.36 -31.37
C GLY A 680 7.18 -1.05 -32.47
N CYS A 681 8.10 -1.98 -32.73
CA CYS A 681 8.97 -1.95 -33.90
C CYS A 681 8.07 -1.68 -35.12
N ALA A 682 8.05 -0.43 -35.58
CA ALA A 682 7.47 -0.09 -36.86
C ALA A 682 8.34 -0.79 -37.90
N GLN A 683 7.70 -1.72 -38.62
CA GLN A 683 8.08 -2.27 -39.91
C GLN A 683 9.35 -1.66 -40.53
N LEU A 684 10.48 -2.35 -40.36
CA LEU A 684 11.56 -2.44 -41.34
C LEU A 684 12.22 -3.81 -41.17
N CYS A 685 11.52 -4.83 -41.68
CA CYS A 685 12.00 -6.04 -42.37
C CYS A 685 10.81 -7.00 -42.52
#